data_AF-A0A8H4T3T3-F1
#
_entry.id   AF-A0A8H4T3T3-F1
#
_cell.length_a   1.000
_cell.length_b   1.000
_cell.length_c   1.000
_cell.angle_alpha   90.00
_cell.angle_beta   90.00
_cell.angle_gamma   90.00
#
_symmetry.space_group_name_H-M   'P 1'
#
loop_
_entity.id
_entity.type
_entity.pdbx_description
1 polymer ?
#
loop_
_entity_poly.entity_id
_entity_poly.type
_entity_poly.pdbx_seq_one_letter_code
_entity_poly.pdbx_strand_id
1 'polypeptide(L)'
;MSGTSDRRLQQGMALNQNRTAATPHLRRAQIKRKNCPSDISHLVFGPQPGKKHQLWITDRIMEPQTIPHFFEFLMSGELPDDQKTSRPLLTVEEVKDLTRPASEWAPAPLNRQARSTGEWIRIRIGSFEDSSRLWPIAKELHAMKSRLWEGVPPISERRWQELGLDHPDRHPEACRYFVAVINVFIYLNKKRTKAALRTTYNLIWDHLKVFEQAINAKRQAEAEDGMYEYVSVTGLWYDFIKAQYESICENAHHWIIEHIDRIRESLVQELALHHPDRPGHMSDKQVELTTKLHDLEENASQADYTIMMPTDGYKGDSLPVKEDDRLTQAHGGAYLTEKISWSANLAWRAADYTRRVRYLVRKEMHRHFEREDLRPLLDSLGSTDAACMVIAAISQIDAQTMAREELRGLPKYSDFVPWIEYARRKSNKRLGFVAYRLCHGYTPEKWDLFKAKFEADISDWGRGTVGINDIRKAYKIQWIDGKEKDIADDDIEAAKKHFETISDQSVHDRVFLVIDEATMKSYLEPEPGKEKFVVAVDAKYKPTDAENVESPGYKGTLRILGSLLWDELGALMVMQSEVLENLWPMAMHDAESIYRGIRVTSVLKFSSYQENLNWRLASEIVPDLVAFRSRLEFRSRR
;
A
#
# COMPACT_ATOMS: atom_id res chain seq x y z
N MET A 1 -2.89 34.68 36.84
CA MET A 1 -4.13 35.28 36.28
C MET A 1 -4.24 34.76 34.85
N SER A 2 -5.29 33.99 34.52
CA SER A 2 -5.45 33.46 33.15
C SER A 2 -5.66 34.60 32.16
N GLY A 3 -5.05 34.52 30.97
CA GLY A 3 -5.21 35.56 29.94
C GLY A 3 -6.65 35.67 29.44
N THR A 4 -7.00 36.79 28.80
CA THR A 4 -8.34 37.03 28.22
C THR A 4 -8.75 35.92 27.25
N SER A 5 -7.79 35.38 26.51
CA SER A 5 -7.94 34.28 25.56
C SER A 5 -8.20 32.92 26.20
N ASP A 6 -7.63 32.64 27.37
CA ASP A 6 -7.98 31.45 28.15
C ASP A 6 -9.45 31.49 28.62
N ARG A 7 -9.94 32.67 29.03
CA ARG A 7 -11.34 32.84 29.43
C ARG A 7 -12.30 32.65 28.25
N ARG A 8 -11.97 33.20 27.07
CA ARG A 8 -12.76 33.02 25.84
C ARG A 8 -12.75 31.56 25.38
N LEU A 9 -11.61 30.87 25.47
CA LEU A 9 -11.50 29.44 25.19
C LEU A 9 -12.44 28.62 26.10
N GLN A 10 -12.43 28.89 27.41
CA GLN A 10 -13.33 28.23 28.36
C GLN A 10 -14.82 28.47 28.04
N GLN A 11 -15.20 29.71 27.72
CA GLN A 11 -16.56 30.04 27.30
C GLN A 11 -16.95 29.33 25.99
N GLY A 12 -16.07 29.35 24.98
CA GLY A 12 -16.30 28.71 23.69
C GLY A 12 -16.41 27.18 23.77
N MET A 13 -15.70 26.55 24.71
CA MET A 13 -15.85 25.12 25.00
C MET A 13 -17.19 24.81 25.67
N ALA A 14 -17.61 25.61 26.65
CA ALA A 14 -18.88 25.43 27.35
C ALA A 14 -20.10 25.55 26.42
N LEU A 15 -20.08 26.53 25.51
CA LEU A 15 -21.15 26.74 24.53
C LEU A 15 -21.29 25.61 23.50
N ASN A 16 -20.23 24.84 23.25
CA ASN A 16 -20.16 23.82 22.22
C ASN A 16 -20.02 22.39 22.76
N GLN A 17 -20.32 22.19 24.04
CA GLN A 17 -20.13 20.92 24.74
C GLN A 17 -20.95 19.77 24.11
N ASN A 18 -22.07 20.09 23.46
CA ASN A 18 -23.00 19.11 22.87
C ASN A 18 -22.84 18.87 21.35
N ARG A 19 -21.70 19.30 20.75
CA ARG A 19 -21.47 19.35 19.29
C ARG A 19 -22.37 20.35 18.57
N THR A 20 -21.92 20.87 17.43
CA THR A 20 -22.71 21.78 16.59
C THR A 20 -23.76 21.00 15.79
N ALA A 21 -24.97 21.54 15.66
CA ALA A 21 -26.10 20.91 14.96
C ALA A 21 -25.80 20.54 13.49
N ALA A 22 -24.82 21.18 12.86
CA ALA A 22 -24.40 20.94 11.47
C ALA A 22 -23.55 19.66 11.26
N THR A 23 -22.98 19.07 12.32
CA THR A 23 -22.03 17.94 12.22
C THR A 23 -22.58 16.73 11.44
N PRO A 24 -23.85 16.28 11.62
CA PRO A 24 -24.39 15.14 10.87
C PRO A 24 -24.58 15.44 9.38
N HIS A 25 -24.90 16.68 9.01
CA HIS A 25 -25.10 17.09 7.62
C HIS A 25 -23.78 17.14 6.86
N LEU A 26 -22.75 17.72 7.46
CA LEU A 26 -21.39 17.72 6.91
C LEU A 26 -20.88 16.29 6.70
N ARG A 27 -21.09 15.41 7.69
CA ARG A 27 -20.73 13.99 7.58
C ARG A 27 -21.44 13.26 6.44
N ARG A 28 -22.74 13.51 6.23
CA ARG A 28 -23.47 12.93 5.08
C ARG A 28 -22.97 13.47 3.75
N ALA A 29 -22.66 14.77 3.67
CA ALA A 29 -22.11 15.38 2.47
C ALA A 29 -20.72 14.81 2.12
N GLN A 30 -19.84 14.62 3.11
CA GLN A 30 -18.55 13.96 2.96
C GLN A 30 -18.70 12.54 2.40
N ILE A 31 -19.56 11.70 3.01
CA ILE A 31 -19.81 10.33 2.55
C ILE A 31 -20.29 10.31 1.10
N LYS A 32 -21.15 11.26 0.71
CA LYS A 32 -21.66 11.37 -0.67
C LYS A 32 -20.54 11.67 -1.67
N ARG A 33 -19.54 12.48 -1.30
CA ARG A 33 -18.40 12.83 -2.17
C ARG A 33 -17.38 11.71 -2.34
N LYS A 34 -17.29 10.78 -1.37
CA LYS A 34 -16.28 9.70 -1.31
C LYS A 34 -14.82 10.19 -1.26
N ASN A 35 -14.60 11.42 -0.80
CA ASN A 35 -13.27 12.01 -0.64
C ASN A 35 -12.63 11.70 0.72
N CYS A 36 -13.34 11.00 1.61
CA CYS A 36 -12.86 10.68 2.94
C CYS A 36 -13.08 9.19 3.24
N PRO A 37 -12.29 8.60 4.15
CA PRO A 37 -12.43 7.19 4.52
C PRO A 37 -13.81 6.91 5.09
N SER A 38 -14.35 5.75 4.76
CA SER A 38 -15.68 5.33 5.18
C SER A 38 -15.69 3.83 5.50
N ASP A 39 -16.88 3.27 5.72
CA ASP A 39 -17.01 1.85 6.01
C ASP A 39 -16.45 0.97 4.87
N ILE A 40 -15.36 0.25 5.17
CA ILE A 40 -14.67 -0.65 4.24
C ILE A 40 -15.35 -2.02 4.13
N SER A 41 -16.54 -2.21 4.70
CA SER A 41 -17.29 -3.46 4.62
C SER A 41 -17.42 -4.00 3.19
N HIS A 42 -17.57 -3.11 2.22
CA HIS A 42 -17.64 -3.43 0.79
C HIS A 42 -16.33 -3.98 0.21
N LEU A 43 -15.18 -3.81 0.88
CA LEU A 43 -13.87 -4.29 0.45
C LEU A 43 -13.43 -5.59 1.15
N VAL A 44 -14.10 -6.00 2.23
CA VAL A 44 -13.59 -7.05 3.15
C VAL A 44 -14.56 -8.20 3.40
N PHE A 45 -15.86 -8.04 3.16
CA PHE A 45 -16.84 -9.10 3.46
C PHE A 45 -17.10 -10.09 2.32
N GLY A 46 -16.19 -10.16 1.34
CA GLY A 46 -16.31 -11.07 0.21
C GLY A 46 -17.54 -10.80 -0.67
N PRO A 47 -17.77 -11.66 -1.67
CA PRO A 47 -18.93 -11.54 -2.54
C PRO A 47 -20.23 -11.78 -1.75
N GLN A 48 -20.96 -10.72 -1.43
CA GLN A 48 -22.31 -10.82 -0.85
C GLN A 48 -23.35 -11.15 -1.93
N PRO A 49 -24.46 -11.84 -1.59
CA PRO A 49 -25.60 -12.00 -2.48
C PRO A 49 -26.07 -10.63 -3.01
N GLY A 50 -25.90 -10.38 -4.31
CA GLY A 50 -26.23 -9.09 -4.95
C GLY A 50 -25.07 -8.12 -5.19
N LYS A 51 -23.86 -8.38 -4.66
CA LYS A 51 -22.64 -7.57 -4.86
C LYS A 51 -21.50 -8.34 -5.55
N LYS A 52 -21.83 -9.26 -6.47
CA LYS A 52 -20.85 -10.15 -7.15
C LYS A 52 -20.09 -9.49 -8.33
N HIS A 53 -20.09 -8.16 -8.46
CA HIS A 53 -19.42 -7.49 -9.60
C HIS A 53 -17.95 -7.19 -9.36
N GLN A 54 -17.47 -7.22 -8.12
CA GLN A 54 -16.09 -6.91 -7.77
C GLN A 54 -15.19 -8.13 -7.89
N LEU A 55 -13.92 -7.92 -8.24
CA LEU A 55 -12.90 -8.96 -8.25
C LEU A 55 -12.32 -9.13 -6.85
N TRP A 56 -12.29 -10.39 -6.39
CA TRP A 56 -11.82 -10.77 -5.07
C TRP A 56 -10.52 -11.55 -5.16
N ILE A 57 -9.67 -11.40 -4.16
CA ILE A 57 -8.43 -12.15 -3.98
C ILE A 57 -8.36 -12.64 -2.54
N THR A 58 -7.83 -13.85 -2.37
CA THR A 58 -7.59 -14.43 -1.05
C THR A 58 -6.42 -13.74 -0.38
N ASP A 59 -6.69 -13.03 0.72
CA ASP A 59 -5.65 -12.30 1.45
C ASP A 59 -4.76 -13.25 2.26
N ARG A 60 -3.47 -13.25 1.94
CA ARG A 60 -2.41 -13.80 2.80
C ARG A 60 -2.07 -12.68 3.77
N ILE A 61 -2.75 -12.68 4.92
CA ILE A 61 -2.75 -11.57 5.91
C ILE A 61 -1.36 -10.91 6.11
N MET A 62 -0.30 -11.72 6.17
CA MET A 62 1.08 -11.29 6.07
C MET A 62 1.61 -11.57 4.67
N GLU A 63 2.25 -10.59 4.05
CA GLU A 63 2.75 -10.74 2.69
C GLU A 63 3.84 -11.84 2.61
N PRO A 64 3.78 -12.77 1.63
CA PRO A 64 4.72 -13.88 1.51
C PRO A 64 6.20 -13.51 1.47
N GLN A 65 6.52 -12.40 0.82
CA GLN A 65 7.88 -11.88 0.66
C GLN A 65 8.49 -11.38 1.98
N THR A 66 7.69 -11.20 3.05
CA THR A 66 8.18 -10.95 4.40
C THR A 66 9.20 -12.02 4.85
N ILE A 67 9.05 -13.28 4.40
CA ILE A 67 9.92 -14.39 4.81
C ILE A 67 11.28 -14.39 4.14
N PRO A 68 11.40 -14.30 2.80
CA PRO A 68 12.72 -14.14 2.19
C PRO A 68 13.45 -12.90 2.72
N HIS A 69 12.76 -11.77 2.95
CA HIS A 69 13.37 -10.60 3.57
C HIS A 69 13.85 -10.87 5.01
N PHE A 70 13.05 -11.60 5.80
CA PHE A 70 13.48 -12.04 7.13
C PHE A 70 14.72 -12.94 7.07
N PHE A 71 14.78 -13.88 6.12
CA PHE A 71 15.93 -14.77 5.97
C PHE A 71 17.19 -14.00 5.55
N GLU A 72 17.07 -12.99 4.69
CA GLU A 72 18.18 -12.08 4.38
C GLU A 72 18.63 -11.32 5.64
N PHE A 73 17.68 -10.78 6.40
CA PHE A 73 17.96 -10.09 7.67
C PHE A 73 18.68 -10.96 8.69
N LEU A 74 18.36 -12.26 8.79
CA LEU A 74 19.05 -13.18 9.71
C LEU A 74 20.56 -13.26 9.47
N MET A 75 21.02 -12.95 8.25
CA MET A 75 22.42 -12.95 7.85
C MET A 75 23.04 -11.56 7.84
N SER A 76 22.31 -10.54 7.41
CA SER A 76 22.84 -9.17 7.27
C SER A 76 22.72 -8.33 8.53
N GLY A 77 21.71 -8.62 9.36
CA GLY A 77 21.30 -7.80 10.50
C GLY A 77 20.66 -6.46 10.13
N GLU A 78 20.38 -6.22 8.85
CA GLU A 78 19.82 -4.97 8.31
C GLU A 78 18.29 -4.99 8.38
N LEU A 79 17.74 -4.11 9.21
CA LEU A 79 16.30 -3.96 9.40
C LEU A 79 15.64 -3.19 8.23
N PRO A 80 14.31 -3.29 8.09
CA PRO A 80 13.54 -2.57 7.06
C PRO A 80 13.57 -1.04 7.14
N ASP A 81 14.11 -0.47 8.20
CA ASP A 81 14.29 0.97 8.44
C ASP A 81 15.76 1.39 8.36
N ASP A 82 16.60 0.55 7.74
CA ASP A 82 18.06 0.71 7.59
C ASP A 82 18.88 0.64 8.89
N GLN A 83 18.22 0.39 10.04
CA GLN A 83 18.94 0.16 11.28
C GLN A 83 19.61 -1.21 11.28
N LYS A 84 20.65 -1.37 12.10
CA LYS A 84 21.27 -2.68 12.35
C LYS A 84 20.88 -3.22 13.70
N THR A 85 20.52 -4.50 13.74
CA THR A 85 20.31 -5.19 15.01
C THR A 85 21.62 -5.32 15.78
N SER A 86 21.53 -5.25 17.10
CA SER A 86 22.64 -5.52 18.02
C SER A 86 22.71 -6.99 18.45
N ARG A 87 21.74 -7.81 18.02
CA ARG A 87 21.69 -9.23 18.38
C ARG A 87 22.69 -10.05 17.55
N PRO A 88 23.23 -11.14 18.14
CA PRO A 88 23.97 -12.14 17.38
C PRO A 88 23.19 -12.67 16.18
N LEU A 89 23.87 -12.84 15.04
CA LEU A 89 23.29 -13.27 13.77
C LEU A 89 23.55 -14.75 13.49
N LEU A 90 22.82 -15.29 12.50
CA LEU A 90 23.08 -16.62 11.98
C LEU A 90 24.11 -16.56 10.87
N THR A 91 24.92 -17.62 10.76
CA THR A 91 25.76 -17.85 9.60
C THR A 91 24.93 -18.28 8.40
N VAL A 92 25.50 -18.17 7.20
CA VAL A 92 24.83 -18.57 5.95
C VAL A 92 24.39 -20.04 5.98
N GLU A 93 25.21 -20.94 6.53
CA GLU A 93 24.86 -22.36 6.63
C GLU A 93 23.72 -22.61 7.62
N GLU A 94 23.69 -21.90 8.74
CA GLU A 94 22.59 -22.01 9.71
C GLU A 94 21.27 -21.47 9.14
N VAL A 95 21.30 -20.45 8.29
CA VAL A 95 20.09 -19.99 7.59
C VAL A 95 19.62 -21.03 6.57
N LYS A 96 20.52 -21.75 5.89
CA LYS A 96 20.12 -22.88 5.02
C LYS A 96 19.44 -24.00 5.79
N ASP A 97 19.83 -24.22 7.04
CA ASP A 97 19.22 -25.24 7.92
C ASP A 97 17.72 -24.96 8.18
N LEU A 98 17.22 -23.71 8.03
CA LEU A 98 15.77 -23.41 8.06
C LEU A 98 15.00 -24.15 6.96
N THR A 99 15.62 -24.42 5.83
CA THR A 99 14.99 -25.07 4.68
C THR A 99 15.12 -26.60 4.71
N ARG A 100 15.95 -27.14 5.62
CA ARG A 100 16.24 -28.56 5.75
C ARG A 100 15.50 -29.18 6.94
N PRO A 101 15.05 -30.44 6.84
CA PRO A 101 14.52 -31.17 7.99
C PRO A 101 15.53 -31.22 9.14
N ALA A 102 15.05 -31.05 10.38
CA ALA A 102 15.92 -31.06 11.56
C ALA A 102 16.68 -32.39 11.73
N SER A 103 16.15 -33.49 11.19
CA SER A 103 16.81 -34.81 11.19
C SER A 103 18.17 -34.83 10.48
N GLU A 104 18.45 -33.86 9.60
CA GLU A 104 19.70 -33.83 8.82
C GLU A 104 20.83 -33.07 9.50
N TRP A 105 20.55 -32.21 10.48
CA TRP A 105 21.53 -31.25 10.99
C TRP A 105 21.43 -30.99 12.50
N ALA A 106 20.26 -31.17 13.13
CA ALA A 106 20.08 -30.84 14.53
C ALA A 106 20.61 -31.98 15.45
N PRO A 107 21.12 -31.66 16.65
CA PRO A 107 21.43 -32.67 17.66
C PRO A 107 20.17 -33.34 18.25
N ALA A 108 20.32 -34.54 18.82
CA ALA A 108 19.27 -35.17 19.60
C ALA A 108 18.97 -34.36 20.89
N PRO A 109 17.71 -34.25 21.35
CA PRO A 109 16.50 -34.89 20.82
C PRO A 109 15.74 -34.06 19.76
N LEU A 110 16.31 -32.96 19.27
CA LEU A 110 15.64 -32.00 18.37
C LEU A 110 15.63 -32.46 16.90
N ASN A 111 16.41 -33.50 16.57
CA ASN A 111 16.52 -34.14 15.26
C ASN A 111 15.29 -34.97 14.81
N ARG A 112 14.13 -34.83 15.46
CA ARG A 112 12.94 -35.67 15.23
C ARG A 112 11.91 -35.04 14.28
N GLN A 113 12.08 -33.78 13.91
CA GLN A 113 11.12 -33.10 13.03
C GLN A 113 11.37 -33.45 11.56
N ALA A 114 10.35 -34.00 10.90
CA ALA A 114 10.41 -34.40 9.50
C ALA A 114 10.26 -33.23 8.51
N ARG A 115 9.53 -32.18 8.89
CA ARG A 115 9.39 -30.95 8.10
C ARG A 115 10.42 -29.92 8.53
N SER A 116 10.90 -29.11 7.59
CA SER A 116 11.77 -27.98 7.90
C SER A 116 10.97 -26.83 8.54
N THR A 117 11.65 -25.98 9.29
CA THR A 117 11.03 -24.78 9.88
C THR A 117 10.49 -23.84 8.79
N GLY A 118 11.21 -23.68 7.69
CA GLY A 118 10.78 -22.88 6.54
C GLY A 118 9.50 -23.40 5.89
N GLU A 119 9.32 -24.72 5.82
CA GLU A 119 8.06 -25.32 5.34
C GLU A 119 6.89 -24.98 6.26
N TRP A 120 7.09 -25.08 7.58
CA TRP A 120 6.06 -24.67 8.55
C TRP A 120 5.70 -23.20 8.42
N ILE A 121 6.70 -22.32 8.29
CA ILE A 121 6.47 -20.87 8.10
C ILE A 121 5.64 -20.62 6.83
N ARG A 122 5.99 -21.27 5.71
CA ARG A 122 5.23 -21.17 4.46
C ARG A 122 3.77 -21.60 4.62
N ILE A 123 3.52 -22.66 5.40
CA ILE A 123 2.17 -23.12 5.70
C ILE A 123 1.38 -22.03 6.45
N ARG A 124 1.99 -21.36 7.45
CA ARG A 124 1.30 -20.36 8.28
C ARG A 124 0.89 -19.09 7.54
N ILE A 125 1.59 -18.75 6.45
CA ILE A 125 1.34 -17.50 5.70
C ILE A 125 0.20 -17.63 4.69
N GLY A 126 0.03 -18.79 4.05
CA GLY A 126 -0.91 -18.86 2.94
C GLY A 126 -1.17 -20.24 2.33
N SER A 127 -1.06 -21.32 3.11
CA SER A 127 -1.37 -22.68 2.63
C SER A 127 -2.85 -23.03 2.85
N PHE A 128 -3.38 -23.92 2.00
CA PHE A 128 -4.67 -24.59 2.23
C PHE A 128 -4.70 -25.36 3.57
N GLU A 129 -3.54 -25.86 4.04
CA GLU A 129 -3.39 -26.51 5.34
C GLU A 129 -3.72 -25.58 6.53
N ASP A 130 -3.61 -24.25 6.35
CA ASP A 130 -3.91 -23.26 7.38
C ASP A 130 -4.75 -22.10 6.83
N SER A 131 -5.85 -22.44 6.17
CA SER A 131 -6.78 -21.49 5.57
C SER A 131 -7.64 -20.72 6.58
N SER A 132 -7.57 -21.06 7.87
CA SER A 132 -8.41 -20.49 8.94
C SER A 132 -8.35 -18.97 9.06
N ARG A 133 -7.25 -18.39 8.58
CA ARG A 133 -6.97 -16.95 8.61
C ARG A 133 -6.97 -16.33 7.22
N LEU A 134 -7.23 -17.09 6.16
CA LEU A 134 -7.31 -16.55 4.80
C LEU A 134 -8.74 -16.14 4.49
N TRP A 135 -8.95 -14.95 3.93
CA TRP A 135 -10.28 -14.52 3.51
C TRP A 135 -10.23 -13.58 2.30
N PRO A 136 -11.31 -13.53 1.50
CA PRO A 136 -11.35 -12.70 0.32
C PRO A 136 -11.43 -11.21 0.67
N ILE A 137 -10.57 -10.42 0.03
CA ILE A 137 -10.66 -8.95 0.00
C ILE A 137 -10.72 -8.45 -1.45
N ALA A 138 -11.14 -7.21 -1.64
CA ALA A 138 -11.17 -6.59 -2.96
C ALA A 138 -9.76 -6.49 -3.57
N LYS A 139 -9.64 -6.74 -4.88
CA LYS A 139 -8.33 -6.73 -5.57
C LYS A 139 -7.61 -5.38 -5.46
N GLU A 140 -8.34 -4.25 -5.53
CA GLU A 140 -7.73 -2.92 -5.35
C GLU A 140 -7.20 -2.68 -3.93
N LEU A 141 -7.86 -3.24 -2.91
CA LEU A 141 -7.39 -3.13 -1.52
C LEU A 141 -6.14 -3.98 -1.32
N HIS A 142 -6.12 -5.20 -1.85
CA HIS A 142 -4.95 -6.08 -1.82
C HIS A 142 -3.76 -5.43 -2.52
N ALA A 143 -3.93 -4.96 -3.75
CA ALA A 143 -2.82 -4.40 -4.53
C ALA A 143 -2.23 -3.13 -3.89
N MET A 144 -3.05 -2.31 -3.21
CA MET A 144 -2.53 -1.20 -2.39
C MET A 144 -1.82 -1.72 -1.13
N LYS A 145 -2.36 -2.74 -0.46
CA LYS A 145 -1.72 -3.36 0.71
C LYS A 145 -0.34 -3.94 0.37
N SER A 146 -0.21 -4.74 -0.69
CA SER A 146 1.07 -5.36 -1.08
C SER A 146 2.16 -4.33 -1.30
N ARG A 147 1.84 -3.19 -1.94
CA ARG A 147 2.78 -2.09 -2.19
C ARG A 147 3.28 -1.45 -0.93
N LEU A 148 2.33 -1.02 -0.10
CA LEU A 148 2.64 -0.37 1.17
C LEU A 148 3.43 -1.30 2.09
N TRP A 149 3.13 -2.60 2.04
CA TRP A 149 3.87 -3.59 2.81
C TRP A 149 5.35 -3.65 2.42
N GLU A 150 5.69 -3.46 1.14
CA GLU A 150 7.08 -3.43 0.66
C GLU A 150 7.73 -2.04 0.64
N GLY A 151 7.07 -1.03 1.22
CA GLY A 151 7.58 0.33 1.18
C GLY A 151 7.65 0.93 -0.23
N VAL A 152 6.90 0.37 -1.19
CA VAL A 152 6.67 0.99 -2.49
C VAL A 152 5.58 2.06 -2.31
N PRO A 153 5.81 3.32 -2.74
CA PRO A 153 4.82 4.37 -2.56
C PRO A 153 3.52 4.04 -3.33
N PRO A 154 2.36 4.56 -2.89
CA PRO A 154 1.09 4.34 -3.57
C PRO A 154 1.15 4.61 -5.07
N ILE A 155 1.74 5.75 -5.44
CA ILE A 155 2.19 6.12 -6.79
C ILE A 155 3.50 6.91 -6.66
N SER A 156 4.34 6.89 -7.70
CA SER A 156 5.57 7.69 -7.72
C SER A 156 5.26 9.20 -7.83
N GLU A 157 6.20 10.06 -7.41
CA GLU A 157 6.08 11.51 -7.57
C GLU A 157 5.93 11.92 -9.03
N ARG A 158 6.65 11.25 -9.95
CA ARG A 158 6.44 11.41 -11.40
C ARG A 158 4.98 11.14 -11.77
N ARG A 159 4.42 10.01 -11.31
CA ARG A 159 3.05 9.63 -11.64
C ARG A 159 2.02 10.57 -11.04
N TRP A 160 2.28 11.08 -9.83
CA TRP A 160 1.45 12.11 -9.20
C TRP A 160 1.36 13.37 -10.07
N GLN A 161 2.50 13.84 -10.58
CA GLN A 161 2.60 15.01 -11.46
C GLN A 161 1.95 14.76 -12.83
N GLU A 162 2.18 13.60 -13.46
CA GLU A 162 1.55 13.21 -14.73
C GLU A 162 0.01 13.22 -14.65
N LEU A 163 -0.53 12.83 -13.49
CA LEU A 163 -1.97 12.85 -13.23
C LEU A 163 -2.50 14.23 -12.81
N GLY A 164 -1.62 15.20 -12.56
CA GLY A 164 -1.96 16.56 -12.15
C GLY A 164 -2.71 16.64 -10.82
N LEU A 165 -2.37 15.76 -9.86
CA LEU A 165 -3.15 15.57 -8.64
C LEU A 165 -3.03 16.73 -7.63
N ASP A 166 -2.06 17.63 -7.79
CA ASP A 166 -2.01 18.89 -7.04
C ASP A 166 -3.03 19.93 -7.56
N HIS A 167 -3.60 19.72 -8.75
CA HIS A 167 -4.54 20.68 -9.35
C HIS A 167 -5.91 20.64 -8.63
N PRO A 168 -6.53 21.78 -8.31
CA PRO A 168 -7.81 21.83 -7.60
C PRO A 168 -8.94 21.03 -8.29
N ASP A 169 -8.92 20.92 -9.62
CA ASP A 169 -9.93 20.15 -10.39
C ASP A 169 -9.79 18.64 -10.23
N ARG A 170 -8.59 18.16 -9.83
CA ARG A 170 -8.29 16.75 -9.57
C ARG A 170 -8.39 16.39 -8.09
N HIS A 171 -8.91 17.30 -7.27
CA HIS A 171 -9.05 17.11 -5.82
C HIS A 171 -9.78 15.80 -5.43
N PRO A 172 -10.89 15.41 -6.06
CA PRO A 172 -11.53 14.12 -5.76
C PRO A 172 -10.63 12.92 -6.06
N GLU A 173 -9.88 12.96 -7.16
CA GLU A 173 -8.93 11.91 -7.54
C GLU A 173 -7.77 11.80 -6.54
N ALA A 174 -7.18 12.93 -6.12
CA ALA A 174 -6.14 12.96 -5.09
C ALA A 174 -6.66 12.36 -3.76
N CYS A 175 -7.85 12.78 -3.33
CA CYS A 175 -8.49 12.23 -2.13
C CYS A 175 -8.71 10.71 -2.21
N ARG A 176 -9.04 10.15 -3.38
CA ARG A 176 -9.23 8.69 -3.52
C ARG A 176 -7.93 7.91 -3.27
N TYR A 177 -6.76 8.45 -3.61
CA TYR A 177 -5.49 7.83 -3.25
C TYR A 177 -5.26 7.86 -1.74
N PHE A 178 -5.49 8.99 -1.06
CA PHE A 178 -5.40 9.06 0.40
C PHE A 178 -6.33 8.04 1.07
N VAL A 179 -7.57 7.98 0.62
CA VAL A 179 -8.57 7.02 1.11
C VAL A 179 -8.13 5.57 0.86
N ALA A 180 -7.56 5.25 -0.31
CA ALA A 180 -7.09 3.91 -0.62
C ALA A 180 -5.97 3.46 0.34
N VAL A 181 -5.02 4.34 0.65
CA VAL A 181 -3.94 4.07 1.63
C VAL A 181 -4.52 3.91 3.04
N ILE A 182 -5.38 4.82 3.49
CA ILE A 182 -6.01 4.74 4.81
C ILE A 182 -6.84 3.46 4.96
N ASN A 183 -7.57 3.06 3.92
CA ASN A 183 -8.40 1.84 3.92
C ASN A 183 -7.57 0.57 4.16
N VAL A 184 -6.31 0.52 3.71
CA VAL A 184 -5.40 -0.58 4.05
C VAL A 184 -5.21 -0.68 5.56
N PHE A 185 -4.94 0.43 6.24
CA PHE A 185 -4.74 0.42 7.69
C PHE A 185 -6.03 0.28 8.49
N ILE A 186 -7.19 0.74 7.97
CA ILE A 186 -8.50 0.38 8.54
C ILE A 186 -8.69 -1.14 8.47
N TYR A 187 -8.32 -1.76 7.35
CA TYR A 187 -8.39 -3.21 7.17
C TYR A 187 -7.46 -3.95 8.14
N LEU A 188 -6.19 -3.56 8.22
CA LEU A 188 -5.20 -4.19 9.11
C LEU A 188 -5.53 -4.01 10.60
N ASN A 189 -6.13 -2.88 10.99
CA ASN A 189 -6.59 -2.63 12.36
C ASN A 189 -7.98 -3.19 12.67
N LYS A 190 -8.70 -3.77 11.71
CA LYS A 190 -9.99 -4.42 11.98
C LYS A 190 -9.74 -5.59 12.94
N LYS A 191 -10.54 -5.68 14.01
CA LYS A 191 -10.38 -6.68 15.09
C LYS A 191 -10.05 -8.09 14.58
N ARG A 192 -10.79 -8.59 13.58
CA ARG A 192 -10.55 -9.91 12.98
C ARG A 192 -9.18 -10.01 12.32
N THR A 193 -8.81 -9.02 11.49
CA THR A 193 -7.54 -8.97 10.77
C THR A 193 -6.36 -8.85 11.73
N LYS A 194 -6.44 -7.93 12.69
CA LYS A 194 -5.41 -7.71 13.71
C LYS A 194 -5.17 -8.96 14.57
N ALA A 195 -6.23 -9.63 15.00
CA ALA A 195 -6.12 -10.89 15.74
C ALA A 195 -5.48 -12.00 14.89
N ALA A 196 -5.79 -12.05 13.60
CA ALA A 196 -5.22 -13.05 12.70
C ALA A 196 -3.75 -12.78 12.35
N LEU A 197 -3.36 -11.51 12.14
CA LEU A 197 -1.95 -11.09 12.01
C LEU A 197 -1.14 -11.58 13.22
N ARG A 198 -1.61 -11.25 14.43
CA ARG A 198 -0.96 -11.67 15.69
C ARG A 198 -0.90 -13.18 15.83
N THR A 199 -1.97 -13.88 15.48
CA THR A 199 -2.01 -15.35 15.56
C THR A 199 -1.00 -15.98 14.59
N THR A 200 -0.97 -15.54 13.33
CA THR A 200 0.01 -16.00 12.33
C THR A 200 1.44 -15.72 12.81
N TYR A 201 1.72 -14.51 13.30
CA TYR A 201 3.01 -14.14 13.86
C TYR A 201 3.41 -15.07 15.03
N ASN A 202 2.52 -15.30 16.00
CA ASN A 202 2.80 -16.10 17.18
C ASN A 202 3.03 -17.58 16.83
N LEU A 203 2.34 -18.10 15.81
CA LEU A 203 2.58 -19.46 15.30
C LEU A 203 3.94 -19.58 14.63
N ILE A 204 4.34 -18.59 13.82
CA ILE A 204 5.68 -18.52 13.22
C ILE A 204 6.75 -18.46 14.30
N TRP A 205 6.54 -17.60 15.31
CA TRP A 205 7.41 -17.48 16.48
C TRP A 205 7.62 -18.84 17.17
N ASP A 206 6.58 -19.65 17.33
CA ASP A 206 6.70 -20.98 17.96
C ASP A 206 7.58 -21.94 17.14
N HIS A 207 7.44 -21.94 15.81
CA HIS A 207 8.31 -22.74 14.93
C HIS A 207 9.76 -22.27 14.99
N LEU A 208 9.97 -20.94 15.02
CA LEU A 208 11.29 -20.35 15.18
C LEU A 208 11.90 -20.63 16.56
N LYS A 209 11.09 -20.77 17.61
CA LYS A 209 11.59 -21.13 18.95
C LYS A 209 12.20 -22.52 18.97
N VAL A 210 11.58 -23.49 18.27
CA VAL A 210 12.14 -24.84 18.16
C VAL A 210 13.44 -24.83 17.36
N PHE A 211 13.47 -24.06 16.26
CA PHE A 211 14.68 -23.88 15.47
C PHE A 211 15.82 -23.22 16.27
N GLU A 212 15.51 -22.18 17.04
CA GLU A 212 16.45 -21.49 17.95
C GLU A 212 17.07 -22.47 18.95
N GLN A 213 16.27 -23.37 19.54
CA GLN A 213 16.78 -24.40 20.45
C GLN A 213 17.74 -25.35 19.72
N ALA A 214 17.43 -25.75 18.49
CA ALA A 214 18.24 -26.68 17.72
C ALA A 214 19.58 -26.07 17.27
N ILE A 215 19.58 -24.82 16.81
CA ILE A 215 20.81 -24.11 16.43
C ILE A 215 21.70 -23.87 17.63
N ASN A 216 21.16 -23.41 18.76
CA ASN A 216 22.00 -23.17 19.93
C ASN A 216 22.54 -24.48 20.53
N ALA A 217 21.78 -25.59 20.45
CA ALA A 217 22.30 -26.92 20.82
C ALA A 217 23.42 -27.39 19.88
N LYS A 218 23.31 -27.10 18.57
CA LYS A 218 24.35 -27.39 17.58
C LYS A 218 25.62 -26.59 17.88
N ARG A 219 25.52 -25.27 18.04
CA ARG A 219 26.63 -24.40 18.43
C ARG A 219 27.31 -24.87 19.72
N GLN A 220 26.52 -25.26 20.72
CA GLN A 220 27.06 -25.77 21.98
C GLN A 220 27.83 -27.09 21.80
N ALA A 221 27.32 -28.00 20.96
CA ALA A 221 27.98 -29.29 20.69
C ALA A 221 29.26 -29.14 19.86
N GLU A 222 29.33 -28.11 19.02
CA GLU A 222 30.47 -27.81 18.15
C GLU A 222 31.54 -26.92 18.83
N ALA A 223 31.23 -26.33 19.99
CA ALA A 223 32.15 -25.45 20.72
C ALA A 223 33.27 -26.24 21.43
N GLU A 224 34.52 -25.99 21.05
CA GLU A 224 35.70 -26.70 21.57
C GLU A 224 35.98 -26.41 23.06
N ASP A 225 35.68 -25.20 23.53
CA ASP A 225 35.91 -24.72 24.91
C ASP A 225 34.61 -24.60 25.73
N GLY A 226 33.47 -25.03 25.15
CA GLY A 226 32.14 -24.88 25.74
C GLY A 226 31.58 -23.45 25.72
N MET A 227 32.33 -22.48 25.17
CA MET A 227 31.87 -21.11 24.99
C MET A 227 31.28 -20.96 23.59
N TYR A 228 30.02 -20.56 23.51
CA TYR A 228 29.35 -20.28 22.25
C TYR A 228 28.49 -19.03 22.34
N GLU A 229 28.34 -18.32 21.23
CA GLU A 229 27.47 -17.16 21.15
C GLU A 229 26.01 -17.62 20.96
N TYR A 230 25.16 -17.31 21.93
CA TYR A 230 23.74 -17.61 21.87
C TYR A 230 23.01 -16.68 20.89
N VAL A 231 22.27 -17.26 19.95
CA VAL A 231 21.41 -16.50 19.01
C VAL A 231 19.96 -16.63 19.43
N SER A 232 19.28 -15.49 19.54
CA SER A 232 17.83 -15.45 19.73
C SER A 232 17.12 -15.20 18.40
N VAL A 233 16.82 -16.27 17.66
CA VAL A 233 16.04 -16.21 16.41
C VAL A 233 14.64 -15.64 16.65
N THR A 234 14.05 -15.94 17.80
CA THR A 234 12.75 -15.40 18.22
C THR A 234 12.80 -13.90 18.52
N GLY A 235 13.89 -13.42 19.11
CA GLY A 235 14.15 -12.00 19.29
C GLY A 235 14.38 -11.28 17.97
N LEU A 236 15.16 -11.88 17.06
CA LEU A 236 15.37 -11.37 15.70
C LEU A 236 14.04 -11.26 14.93
N TRP A 237 13.14 -12.26 15.04
CA TRP A 237 11.81 -12.20 14.43
C TRP A 237 10.94 -11.06 14.96
N TYR A 238 10.98 -10.79 16.28
CA TYR A 238 10.29 -9.66 16.88
C TYR A 238 10.85 -8.33 16.40
N ASP A 239 12.17 -8.15 16.45
CA ASP A 239 12.83 -6.92 16.03
C ASP A 239 12.52 -6.63 14.54
N PHE A 240 12.61 -7.65 13.68
CA PHE A 240 12.32 -7.53 12.25
C PHE A 240 10.86 -7.12 11.97
N ILE A 241 9.89 -7.82 12.55
CA ILE A 241 8.47 -7.51 12.29
C ILE A 241 8.08 -6.16 12.87
N LYS A 242 8.61 -5.81 14.04
CA LYS A 242 8.39 -4.49 14.63
C LYS A 242 8.92 -3.38 13.71
N ALA A 243 10.17 -3.51 13.25
CA ALA A 243 10.76 -2.56 12.32
C ALA A 243 10.02 -2.52 10.96
N GLN A 244 9.54 -3.66 10.46
CA GLN A 244 8.70 -3.71 9.26
C GLN A 244 7.42 -2.90 9.47
N TYR A 245 6.70 -3.12 10.56
CA TYR A 245 5.44 -2.42 10.86
C TYR A 245 5.65 -0.92 11.07
N GLU A 246 6.73 -0.54 11.74
CA GLU A 246 7.11 0.87 11.90
C GLU A 246 7.42 1.51 10.55
N SER A 247 8.28 0.88 9.73
CA SER A 247 8.65 1.36 8.39
C SER A 247 7.43 1.54 7.48
N ILE A 248 6.55 0.55 7.35
CA ILE A 248 5.36 0.68 6.47
C ILE A 248 4.38 1.75 6.97
N CYS A 249 4.26 1.92 8.30
CA CYS A 249 3.38 2.95 8.87
C CYS A 249 3.96 4.36 8.72
N GLU A 250 5.28 4.52 8.93
CA GLU A 250 5.97 5.79 8.77
C GLU A 250 5.93 6.24 7.31
N ASN A 251 6.29 5.37 6.36
CA ASN A 251 6.29 5.70 4.93
C ASN A 251 4.89 6.04 4.39
N ALA A 252 3.87 5.23 4.73
CA ALA A 252 2.50 5.49 4.28
C ALA A 252 1.92 6.78 4.88
N HIS A 253 2.21 7.04 6.16
CA HIS A 253 1.76 8.26 6.84
C HIS A 253 2.46 9.50 6.28
N HIS A 254 3.79 9.45 6.12
CA HIS A 254 4.57 10.53 5.53
C HIS A 254 4.07 10.89 4.14
N TRP A 255 3.89 9.89 3.26
CA TRP A 255 3.38 10.10 1.91
C TRP A 255 2.02 10.83 1.92
N ILE A 256 1.07 10.44 2.78
CA ILE A 256 -0.22 11.15 2.86
C ILE A 256 -0.04 12.59 3.32
N ILE A 257 0.69 12.82 4.42
CA ILE A 257 0.79 14.16 5.03
C ILE A 257 1.50 15.13 4.09
N GLU A 258 2.60 14.71 3.47
CA GLU A 258 3.33 15.53 2.50
C GLU A 258 2.41 16.02 1.36
N HIS A 259 1.68 15.10 0.73
CA HIS A 259 0.81 15.42 -0.40
C HIS A 259 -0.42 16.23 0.02
N ILE A 260 -0.99 15.96 1.19
CA ILE A 260 -2.08 16.76 1.76
C ILE A 260 -1.62 18.20 2.00
N ASP A 261 -0.43 18.39 2.57
CA ASP A 261 0.05 19.72 2.94
C ASP A 261 0.36 20.56 1.69
N ARG A 262 0.90 19.97 0.60
CA ARG A 262 1.04 20.65 -0.70
C ARG A 262 -0.28 21.18 -1.25
N ILE A 263 -1.34 20.36 -1.22
CA ILE A 263 -2.67 20.77 -1.70
C ILE A 263 -3.26 21.85 -0.78
N ARG A 264 -3.12 21.69 0.54
CA ARG A 264 -3.64 22.66 1.53
C ARG A 264 -3.01 24.03 1.36
N GLU A 265 -1.69 24.09 1.16
CA GLU A 265 -0.99 25.35 0.96
C GLU A 265 -1.60 26.14 -0.20
N SER A 266 -1.77 25.50 -1.36
CA SER A 266 -2.41 26.09 -2.54
C SER A 266 -3.84 26.57 -2.25
N LEU A 267 -4.66 25.74 -1.58
CA LEU A 267 -6.05 26.08 -1.25
C LEU A 267 -6.17 27.23 -0.24
N VAL A 268 -5.28 27.30 0.76
CA VAL A 268 -5.25 28.40 1.75
C VAL A 268 -4.83 29.70 1.08
N GLN A 269 -3.82 29.65 0.19
CA GLN A 269 -3.41 30.82 -0.60
C GLN A 269 -4.55 31.30 -1.50
N GLU A 270 -5.23 30.39 -2.21
CA GLU A 270 -6.38 30.73 -3.05
C GLU A 270 -7.54 31.33 -2.24
N LEU A 271 -7.80 30.80 -1.04
CA LEU A 271 -8.82 31.33 -0.13
C LEU A 271 -8.47 32.73 0.37
N ALA A 272 -7.19 33.00 0.65
CA ALA A 272 -6.73 34.30 1.10
C ALA A 272 -6.81 35.38 0.01
N LEU A 273 -6.62 34.98 -1.26
CA LEU A 273 -6.72 35.89 -2.42
C LEU A 273 -8.16 36.12 -2.88
N HIS A 274 -9.12 35.32 -2.44
CA HIS A 274 -10.52 35.43 -2.87
C HIS A 274 -11.28 36.53 -2.11
N HIS A 275 -11.85 37.49 -2.84
CA HIS A 275 -12.75 38.49 -2.29
C HIS A 275 -14.22 38.11 -2.56
N PRO A 276 -15.09 38.04 -1.54
CA PRO A 276 -16.50 37.69 -1.75
C PRO A 276 -17.28 38.82 -2.44
N ASP A 277 -18.21 38.45 -3.33
CA ASP A 277 -19.05 39.41 -4.07
C ASP A 277 -20.03 40.18 -3.18
N ARG A 278 -20.37 39.61 -2.01
CA ARG A 278 -21.30 40.19 -1.03
C ARG A 278 -20.77 40.04 0.40
N PRO A 279 -20.70 41.14 1.19
CA PRO A 279 -20.37 41.05 2.60
C PRO A 279 -21.38 40.18 3.36
N GLY A 280 -20.90 39.32 4.27
CA GLY A 280 -21.76 38.53 5.17
C GLY A 280 -22.32 37.22 4.60
N HIS A 281 -22.02 36.87 3.35
CA HIS A 281 -22.39 35.58 2.76
C HIS A 281 -21.16 34.88 2.17
N MET A 282 -21.08 33.56 2.33
CA MET A 282 -20.04 32.77 1.67
C MET A 282 -20.30 32.75 0.16
N SER A 283 -19.28 33.08 -0.64
CA SER A 283 -19.33 32.85 -2.09
C SER A 283 -19.27 31.35 -2.39
N ASP A 284 -19.74 30.95 -3.58
CA ASP A 284 -19.65 29.55 -4.04
C ASP A 284 -18.20 29.06 -4.03
N LYS A 285 -17.26 29.94 -4.39
CA LYS A 285 -15.83 29.65 -4.36
C LYS A 285 -15.30 29.42 -2.94
N GLN A 286 -15.71 30.24 -1.97
CA GLN A 286 -15.33 30.03 -0.56
C GLN A 286 -15.90 28.72 -0.03
N VAL A 287 -17.15 28.37 -0.40
CA VAL A 287 -17.75 27.07 -0.03
C VAL A 287 -16.98 25.91 -0.65
N GLU A 288 -16.56 26.03 -1.92
CA GLU A 288 -15.75 25.02 -2.61
C GLU A 288 -14.41 24.82 -1.91
N LEU A 289 -13.64 25.89 -1.69
CA LEU A 289 -12.31 25.83 -1.08
C LEU A 289 -12.35 25.29 0.35
N THR A 290 -13.29 25.77 1.17
CA THR A 290 -13.46 25.26 2.55
C THR A 290 -13.93 23.82 2.58
N THR A 291 -14.73 23.37 1.60
CA THR A 291 -15.11 21.95 1.45
C THR A 291 -13.89 21.09 1.12
N LYS A 292 -13.03 21.53 0.21
CA LYS A 292 -11.78 20.82 -0.14
C LYS A 292 -10.83 20.74 1.05
N LEU A 293 -10.64 21.84 1.78
CA LEU A 293 -9.84 21.88 3.00
C LEU A 293 -10.38 20.91 4.08
N HIS A 294 -11.70 20.82 4.22
CA HIS A 294 -12.33 19.90 5.15
C HIS A 294 -12.19 18.42 4.73
N ASP A 295 -12.21 18.11 3.42
CA ASP A 295 -11.91 16.75 2.95
C ASP A 295 -10.46 16.36 3.31
N LEU A 296 -9.50 17.29 3.17
CA LEU A 296 -8.09 17.07 3.55
C LEU A 296 -7.90 17.01 5.07
N GLU A 297 -8.67 17.77 5.85
CA GLU A 297 -8.74 17.67 7.33
C GLU A 297 -9.04 16.25 7.76
N GLU A 298 -10.10 15.68 7.21
CA GLU A 298 -10.60 14.36 7.61
C GLU A 298 -9.59 13.28 7.19
N ASN A 299 -9.04 13.36 5.98
CA ASN A 299 -7.99 12.42 5.54
C ASN A 299 -6.75 12.47 6.44
N ALA A 300 -6.24 13.66 6.78
CA ALA A 300 -5.09 13.79 7.68
C ALA A 300 -5.38 13.26 9.09
N SER A 301 -6.57 13.59 9.64
CA SER A 301 -6.98 13.08 10.96
C SER A 301 -7.04 11.55 10.97
N GLN A 302 -7.69 10.96 9.96
CA GLN A 302 -7.80 9.51 9.82
C GLN A 302 -6.43 8.86 9.66
N ALA A 303 -5.53 9.44 8.85
CA ALA A 303 -4.17 8.96 8.69
C ALA A 303 -3.42 8.96 10.04
N ASP A 304 -3.52 10.05 10.81
CA ASP A 304 -2.79 10.25 12.06
C ASP A 304 -3.05 9.14 13.09
N TYR A 305 -4.32 8.76 13.32
CA TYR A 305 -4.66 7.73 14.30
C TYR A 305 -4.85 6.32 13.74
N THR A 306 -5.00 6.15 12.42
CA THR A 306 -5.26 4.84 11.80
C THR A 306 -4.00 4.17 11.30
N ILE A 307 -3.04 4.91 10.72
CA ILE A 307 -1.82 4.34 10.11
C ILE A 307 -0.81 4.00 11.19
N MET A 308 -1.09 2.88 11.88
CA MET A 308 -0.27 2.29 12.93
C MET A 308 -0.58 0.79 13.02
N MET A 309 0.44 -0.02 13.29
CA MET A 309 0.31 -1.46 13.47
C MET A 309 0.96 -1.89 14.80
N PRO A 310 0.23 -1.73 15.93
CA PRO A 310 0.79 -2.04 17.24
C PRO A 310 0.96 -3.55 17.47
N THR A 311 2.03 -3.92 18.17
CA THR A 311 2.47 -5.30 18.45
C THR A 311 1.96 -5.86 19.78
N ASP A 312 0.98 -5.21 20.43
CA ASP A 312 0.39 -5.67 21.68
C ASP A 312 -0.10 -7.14 21.59
N GLY A 313 0.39 -7.98 22.50
CA GLY A 313 0.12 -9.42 22.58
C GLY A 313 0.93 -10.30 21.61
N TYR A 314 1.85 -9.73 20.83
CA TYR A 314 2.80 -10.51 20.04
C TYR A 314 3.84 -11.11 20.98
N LYS A 315 4.24 -12.36 20.75
CA LYS A 315 5.32 -13.00 21.51
C LYS A 315 6.62 -12.23 21.27
N GLY A 316 7.29 -11.84 22.35
CA GLY A 316 8.44 -10.92 22.32
C GLY A 316 8.09 -9.50 22.77
N ASP A 317 6.81 -9.12 22.73
CA ASP A 317 6.31 -7.91 23.35
C ASP A 317 5.90 -8.16 24.82
N SER A 318 5.96 -7.12 25.63
CA SER A 318 5.53 -7.16 27.04
C SER A 318 4.10 -6.64 27.23
N LEU A 319 3.54 -5.96 26.23
CA LEU A 319 2.23 -5.33 26.33
C LEU A 319 1.09 -6.33 26.09
N PRO A 320 0.03 -6.30 26.94
CA PRO A 320 -1.15 -7.15 26.75
C PRO A 320 -2.03 -6.64 25.62
N VAL A 321 -2.85 -7.53 25.04
CA VAL A 321 -3.85 -7.17 24.02
C VAL A 321 -4.88 -6.18 24.58
N LYS A 322 -5.07 -5.04 23.89
CA LYS A 322 -6.03 -3.98 24.28
C LYS A 322 -7.20 -3.75 23.31
N GLU A 323 -7.28 -4.55 22.24
CA GLU A 323 -8.26 -4.30 21.16
C GLU A 323 -9.72 -4.55 21.56
N ASP A 324 -9.94 -5.29 22.65
CA ASP A 324 -11.26 -5.59 23.21
C ASP A 324 -11.70 -4.63 24.32
N ASP A 325 -10.82 -3.71 24.71
CA ASP A 325 -11.12 -2.76 25.77
C ASP A 325 -12.18 -1.76 25.30
N ARG A 326 -13.24 -1.64 26.10
CA ARG A 326 -14.34 -0.70 25.82
C ARG A 326 -13.87 0.74 26.07
N LEU A 327 -14.43 1.67 25.32
CA LEU A 327 -14.28 3.10 25.61
C LEU A 327 -14.79 3.39 27.03
N THR A 328 -13.92 3.93 27.87
CA THR A 328 -14.25 4.36 29.23
C THR A 328 -14.84 5.77 29.24
N GLN A 329 -15.42 6.20 30.36
CA GLN A 329 -15.90 7.59 30.52
C GLN A 329 -14.78 8.63 30.30
N ALA A 330 -13.51 8.28 30.56
CA ALA A 330 -12.37 9.17 30.31
C ALA A 330 -12.26 9.56 28.82
N HIS A 331 -12.76 8.71 27.91
CA HIS A 331 -12.79 8.93 26.47
C HIS A 331 -14.10 9.60 25.98
N GLY A 332 -15.09 9.81 26.85
CA GLY A 332 -16.46 10.26 26.51
C GLY A 332 -16.71 11.77 26.46
N GLY A 333 -15.69 12.61 26.67
CA GLY A 333 -15.82 14.08 26.69
C GLY A 333 -15.85 14.74 25.30
N ALA A 334 -16.19 16.03 25.24
CA ALA A 334 -16.18 16.80 23.99
C ALA A 334 -14.79 17.30 23.58
N TYR A 335 -13.88 17.47 24.54
CA TYR A 335 -12.54 18.04 24.40
C TYR A 335 -11.53 17.24 25.22
N LEU A 336 -10.26 17.26 24.82
CA LEU A 336 -9.13 16.73 25.58
C LEU A 336 -8.09 17.84 25.75
N THR A 337 -7.97 18.36 26.98
CA THR A 337 -7.07 19.48 27.32
C THR A 337 -5.63 19.03 27.59
N GLU A 338 -5.45 17.78 28.00
CA GLU A 338 -4.15 17.15 28.17
C GLU A 338 -3.59 16.65 26.83
N LYS A 339 -2.29 16.36 26.81
CA LYS A 339 -1.65 15.72 25.66
C LYS A 339 -2.23 14.32 25.44
N ILE A 340 -2.23 13.87 24.18
CA ILE A 340 -2.68 12.52 23.85
C ILE A 340 -1.74 11.49 24.49
N SER A 341 -2.31 10.51 25.17
CA SER A 341 -1.57 9.31 25.59
C SER A 341 -1.71 8.24 24.51
N TRP A 342 -0.60 7.61 24.13
CA TRP A 342 -0.61 6.56 23.13
C TRP A 342 -1.48 5.35 23.56
N SER A 343 -2.16 4.73 22.59
CA SER A 343 -2.93 3.49 22.79
C SER A 343 -2.89 2.60 21.54
N ALA A 344 -2.84 1.29 21.74
CA ALA A 344 -2.99 0.31 20.67
C ALA A 344 -4.45 0.11 20.20
N ASN A 345 -5.41 0.66 20.97
CA ASN A 345 -6.83 0.58 20.66
C ASN A 345 -7.21 1.73 19.70
N LEU A 346 -7.57 1.38 18.47
CA LEU A 346 -7.93 2.34 17.42
C LEU A 346 -9.08 3.27 17.85
N ALA A 347 -10.10 2.74 18.53
CA ALA A 347 -11.24 3.54 18.95
C ALA A 347 -10.85 4.58 20.00
N TRP A 348 -9.91 4.24 20.90
CA TRP A 348 -9.39 5.18 21.90
C TRP A 348 -8.56 6.26 21.23
N ARG A 349 -7.62 5.89 20.35
CA ARG A 349 -6.81 6.86 19.59
C ARG A 349 -7.68 7.84 18.80
N ALA A 350 -8.67 7.33 18.08
CA ALA A 350 -9.59 8.16 17.30
C ALA A 350 -10.37 9.14 18.20
N ALA A 351 -10.92 8.65 19.33
CA ALA A 351 -11.66 9.49 20.27
C ALA A 351 -10.79 10.60 20.88
N ASP A 352 -9.60 10.24 21.38
CA ASP A 352 -8.68 11.19 22.02
C ASP A 352 -8.11 12.19 21.02
N TYR A 353 -7.70 11.73 19.83
CA TYR A 353 -7.20 12.59 18.77
C TYR A 353 -8.25 13.61 18.31
N THR A 354 -9.48 13.18 17.98
CA THR A 354 -10.53 14.11 17.53
C THR A 354 -10.88 15.14 18.60
N ARG A 355 -10.93 14.73 19.87
CA ARG A 355 -11.17 15.64 21.00
C ARG A 355 -10.01 16.60 21.22
N ARG A 356 -8.78 16.15 21.00
CA ARG A 356 -7.58 16.96 21.13
C ARG A 356 -7.51 18.01 20.04
N VAL A 357 -7.67 17.62 18.77
CA VAL A 357 -7.70 18.57 17.64
C VAL A 357 -8.77 19.63 17.88
N ARG A 358 -9.99 19.22 18.26
CA ARG A 358 -11.08 20.19 18.53
C ARG A 358 -10.72 21.23 19.61
N TYR A 359 -9.98 20.83 20.64
CA TYR A 359 -9.48 21.74 21.66
C TYR A 359 -8.40 22.68 21.10
N LEU A 360 -7.41 22.11 20.40
CA LEU A 360 -6.29 22.85 19.83
C LEU A 360 -6.73 23.85 18.75
N VAL A 361 -7.68 23.50 17.87
CA VAL A 361 -8.22 24.42 16.86
C VAL A 361 -8.73 25.72 17.50
N ARG A 362 -9.52 25.60 18.58
CA ARG A 362 -10.05 26.77 19.30
C ARG A 362 -8.93 27.57 19.97
N LYS A 363 -7.97 26.86 20.54
CA LYS A 363 -6.82 27.47 21.23
C LYS A 363 -5.96 28.27 20.25
N GLU A 364 -5.60 27.69 19.11
CA GLU A 364 -4.79 28.35 18.08
C GLU A 364 -5.56 29.49 17.39
N MET A 365 -6.86 29.33 17.15
CA MET A 365 -7.70 30.40 16.62
C MET A 365 -7.67 31.63 17.54
N HIS A 366 -7.90 31.46 18.85
CA HIS A 366 -7.82 32.58 19.79
C HIS A 366 -6.41 33.19 19.88
N ARG A 367 -5.36 32.37 19.81
CA ARG A 367 -3.96 32.85 19.79
C ARG A 367 -3.66 33.67 18.54
N HIS A 368 -4.13 33.25 17.37
CA HIS A 368 -3.96 34.01 16.12
C HIS A 368 -4.63 35.38 16.21
N PHE A 369 -5.89 35.44 16.66
CA PHE A 369 -6.58 36.72 16.84
C PHE A 369 -5.87 37.65 17.85
N GLU A 370 -5.24 37.11 18.88
CA GLU A 370 -4.42 37.91 19.81
C GLU A 370 -3.11 38.39 19.20
N ARG A 371 -2.39 37.53 18.45
CA ARG A 371 -1.09 37.86 17.84
C ARG A 371 -1.20 38.93 16.77
N GLU A 372 -2.22 38.85 15.93
CA GLU A 372 -2.44 39.75 14.80
C GLU A 372 -3.21 41.05 15.19
N ASP A 373 -3.52 41.22 16.47
CA ASP A 373 -4.40 42.28 17.01
C ASP A 373 -5.79 42.38 16.31
N LEU A 374 -6.24 41.28 15.71
CA LEU A 374 -7.53 41.16 15.02
C LEU A 374 -8.69 40.88 15.99
N ARG A 375 -8.51 41.17 17.28
CA ARG A 375 -9.53 41.01 18.32
C ARG A 375 -10.87 41.69 17.99
N PRO A 376 -10.90 42.88 17.36
CA PRO A 376 -12.15 43.50 16.92
C PRO A 376 -12.87 42.69 15.83
N LEU A 377 -12.18 41.88 15.03
CA LEU A 377 -12.80 41.06 13.98
C LEU A 377 -13.61 39.89 14.57
N LEU A 378 -13.19 39.36 15.72
CA LEU A 378 -13.93 38.29 16.40
C LEU A 378 -15.33 38.74 16.84
N ASP A 379 -15.46 40.02 17.20
CA ASP A 379 -16.67 40.62 17.73
C ASP A 379 -17.45 41.44 16.66
N SER A 380 -16.83 41.77 15.51
CA SER A 380 -17.41 42.65 14.46
C SER A 380 -17.63 42.00 13.08
N LEU A 381 -16.88 40.95 12.71
CA LEU A 381 -17.04 40.25 11.43
C LEU A 381 -17.69 38.88 11.63
N GLY A 382 -18.69 38.56 10.81
CA GLY A 382 -19.33 37.24 10.83
C GLY A 382 -18.36 36.12 10.44
N SER A 383 -18.70 34.88 10.78
CA SER A 383 -17.92 33.66 10.44
C SER A 383 -17.74 33.42 8.93
N THR A 384 -18.29 34.28 8.09
CA THR A 384 -18.26 34.24 6.63
C THR A 384 -17.21 35.17 6.02
N ASP A 385 -16.47 35.93 6.83
CA ASP A 385 -15.38 36.78 6.34
C ASP A 385 -14.17 35.96 5.88
N ALA A 386 -13.53 36.36 4.77
CA ALA A 386 -12.41 35.63 4.19
C ALA A 386 -11.20 35.52 5.15
N ALA A 387 -10.87 36.59 5.87
CA ALA A 387 -9.77 36.58 6.84
C ALA A 387 -10.07 35.62 8.00
N CYS A 388 -11.31 35.60 8.49
CA CYS A 388 -11.74 34.64 9.52
C CYS A 388 -11.65 33.19 9.03
N MET A 389 -11.97 32.90 7.75
CA MET A 389 -11.84 31.55 7.19
C MET A 389 -10.37 31.12 7.04
N VAL A 390 -9.49 32.02 6.60
CA VAL A 390 -8.06 31.75 6.50
C VAL A 390 -7.47 31.45 7.88
N ILE A 391 -7.80 32.27 8.89
CA ILE A 391 -7.37 32.03 10.28
C ILE A 391 -7.89 30.68 10.77
N ALA A 392 -9.15 30.34 10.48
CA ALA A 392 -9.72 29.05 10.86
C ALA A 392 -8.98 27.87 10.18
N ALA A 393 -8.65 28.00 8.88
CA ALA A 393 -7.92 26.98 8.13
C ALA A 393 -6.49 26.79 8.66
N ILE A 394 -5.74 27.87 8.89
CA ILE A 394 -4.37 27.81 9.45
C ILE A 394 -4.40 27.23 10.86
N SER A 395 -5.31 27.70 11.72
CA SER A 395 -5.45 27.18 13.09
C SER A 395 -5.79 25.70 13.12
N GLN A 396 -6.51 25.21 12.10
CA GLN A 396 -6.82 23.80 11.94
C GLN A 396 -5.60 22.98 11.53
N ILE A 397 -4.80 23.47 10.58
CA ILE A 397 -3.55 22.84 10.17
C ILE A 397 -2.59 22.73 11.35
N ASP A 398 -2.37 23.83 12.08
CA ASP A 398 -1.49 23.88 13.25
C ASP A 398 -1.97 22.93 14.37
N ALA A 399 -3.27 22.91 14.63
CA ALA A 399 -3.86 22.02 15.62
C ALA A 399 -3.67 20.53 15.27
N GLN A 400 -3.80 20.17 13.99
CA GLN A 400 -3.56 18.80 13.53
C GLN A 400 -2.07 18.43 13.64
N THR A 401 -1.17 19.34 13.27
CA THR A 401 0.28 19.13 13.40
C THR A 401 0.67 18.91 14.86
N MET A 402 0.19 19.75 15.79
CA MET A 402 0.43 19.57 17.22
C MET A 402 -0.16 18.25 17.76
N ALA A 403 -1.40 17.89 17.40
CA ALA A 403 -2.00 16.64 17.84
C ALA A 403 -1.27 15.41 17.28
N ARG A 404 -0.81 15.49 16.03
CA ARG A 404 0.02 14.46 15.38
C ARG A 404 1.33 14.28 16.11
N GLU A 405 2.05 15.36 16.43
CA GLU A 405 3.30 15.31 17.19
C GLU A 405 3.10 14.70 18.59
N GLU A 406 2.00 15.04 19.27
CA GLU A 406 1.66 14.44 20.56
C GLU A 406 1.40 12.93 20.46
N LEU A 407 0.75 12.47 19.38
CA LEU A 407 0.38 11.06 19.20
C LEU A 407 1.50 10.20 18.62
N ARG A 408 2.27 10.74 17.65
CA ARG A 408 3.25 10.00 16.83
C ARG A 408 4.70 10.36 17.16
N GLY A 409 4.93 11.44 17.90
CA GLY A 409 6.24 12.05 18.04
C GLY A 409 6.58 12.97 16.86
N LEU A 410 7.77 13.55 16.90
CA LEU A 410 8.26 14.39 15.80
C LEU A 410 8.42 13.56 14.52
N PRO A 411 8.10 14.14 13.34
CA PRO A 411 8.35 13.45 12.08
C PRO A 411 9.83 13.10 11.95
N LYS A 412 10.12 11.84 11.66
CA LYS A 412 11.44 11.44 11.20
C LYS A 412 11.49 11.74 9.70
N TYR A 413 11.94 12.93 9.33
CA TYR A 413 12.20 13.23 7.93
C TYR A 413 13.43 12.43 7.52
N SER A 414 13.20 11.36 6.79
CA SER A 414 14.25 10.55 6.21
C SER A 414 14.08 10.58 4.71
N ASP A 415 15.16 10.86 3.98
CA ASP A 415 15.20 10.68 2.52
C ASP A 415 15.16 9.20 2.11
N PHE A 416 15.00 8.31 3.11
CA PHE A 416 14.91 6.87 2.98
C PHE A 416 13.66 6.47 2.19
N VAL A 417 13.89 5.83 1.05
CA VAL A 417 12.85 5.15 0.28
C VAL A 417 13.16 3.65 0.33
N PRO A 418 12.34 2.83 1.05
CA PRO A 418 12.72 1.46 1.40
C PRO A 418 13.14 0.59 0.22
N TRP A 419 12.36 0.61 -0.87
CA TRP A 419 12.64 -0.22 -2.05
C TRP A 419 13.91 0.23 -2.80
N ILE A 420 14.24 1.52 -2.73
CA ILE A 420 15.43 2.11 -3.35
C ILE A 420 16.68 1.70 -2.55
N GLU A 421 16.63 1.78 -1.23
CA GLU A 421 17.73 1.29 -0.39
C GLU A 421 17.91 -0.22 -0.53
N TYR A 422 16.80 -0.97 -0.60
CA TYR A 422 16.86 -2.41 -0.87
C TYR A 422 17.51 -2.70 -2.24
N ALA A 423 17.22 -1.90 -3.27
CA ALA A 423 17.88 -1.99 -4.58
C ALA A 423 19.38 -1.67 -4.54
N ARG A 424 19.85 -0.82 -3.61
CA ARG A 424 21.29 -0.51 -3.44
C ARG A 424 22.08 -1.66 -2.83
N ARG A 425 21.43 -2.60 -2.13
CA ARG A 425 22.12 -3.69 -1.44
C ARG A 425 22.89 -4.54 -2.44
N LYS A 426 24.16 -4.84 -2.14
CA LYS A 426 25.04 -5.63 -3.01
C LYS A 426 24.54 -7.06 -3.29
N SER A 427 23.65 -7.58 -2.43
CA SER A 427 22.97 -8.85 -2.62
C SER A 427 22.03 -8.83 -3.84
N ASN A 428 21.51 -7.66 -4.20
CA ASN A 428 20.56 -7.51 -5.29
C ASN A 428 21.26 -7.14 -6.60
N LYS A 429 21.42 -8.12 -7.48
CA LYS A 429 22.06 -7.91 -8.80
C LYS A 429 21.06 -7.71 -9.94
N ARG A 430 19.78 -8.06 -9.74
CA ARG A 430 18.79 -8.14 -10.81
C ARG A 430 18.01 -6.84 -10.93
N LEU A 431 18.61 -5.85 -11.61
CA LEU A 431 18.09 -4.49 -11.72
C LEU A 431 17.75 -4.09 -13.17
N GLY A 432 17.85 -5.01 -14.13
CA GLY A 432 17.60 -4.76 -15.55
C GLY A 432 16.48 -5.62 -16.15
N PHE A 433 16.10 -5.29 -17.39
CA PHE A 433 15.22 -6.12 -18.22
C PHE A 433 15.93 -6.50 -19.52
N VAL A 434 15.62 -7.70 -20.02
CA VAL A 434 15.89 -8.06 -21.41
C VAL A 434 14.73 -7.53 -22.27
N ALA A 435 15.03 -6.90 -23.41
CA ALA A 435 14.03 -6.42 -24.37
C ALA A 435 14.28 -7.02 -25.75
N TYR A 436 13.31 -7.79 -26.25
CA TYR A 436 13.36 -8.41 -27.57
C TYR A 436 12.70 -7.51 -28.61
N ARG A 437 13.40 -7.27 -29.72
CA ARG A 437 12.81 -6.71 -30.94
C ARG A 437 12.13 -7.83 -31.73
N LEU A 438 10.79 -7.85 -31.73
CA LEU A 438 9.97 -8.82 -32.46
C LEU A 438 9.13 -8.13 -33.55
N CYS A 439 9.70 -7.09 -34.15
CA CYS A 439 9.12 -6.32 -35.26
C CYS A 439 10.22 -5.93 -36.27
N HIS A 440 10.51 -6.82 -37.23
CA HIS A 440 11.64 -6.68 -38.17
C HIS A 440 11.31 -5.80 -39.39
N GLY A 441 10.04 -5.40 -39.57
CA GLY A 441 9.59 -4.55 -40.67
C GLY A 441 10.10 -3.09 -40.64
N TYR A 442 10.67 -2.64 -39.53
CA TYR A 442 11.19 -1.28 -39.38
C TYR A 442 12.68 -1.16 -39.79
N THR A 443 13.06 -0.03 -40.39
CA THR A 443 14.46 0.23 -40.76
C THR A 443 15.35 0.41 -39.51
N PRO A 444 16.67 0.19 -39.62
CA PRO A 444 17.61 0.42 -38.51
C PRO A 444 17.51 1.83 -37.91
N GLU A 445 17.29 2.85 -38.74
CA GLU A 445 17.17 4.25 -38.29
C GLU A 445 15.90 4.47 -37.46
N LYS A 446 14.77 3.85 -37.86
CA LYS A 446 13.53 3.89 -37.08
C LYS A 446 13.69 3.13 -35.76
N TRP A 447 14.43 2.03 -35.77
CA TRP A 447 14.75 1.26 -34.56
C TRP A 447 15.61 2.07 -33.58
N ASP A 448 16.66 2.73 -34.05
CA ASP A 448 17.51 3.59 -33.21
C ASP A 448 16.74 4.79 -32.67
N LEU A 449 15.88 5.42 -33.48
CA LEU A 449 14.98 6.49 -33.03
C LEU A 449 13.99 6.00 -31.97
N PHE A 450 13.46 4.79 -32.13
CA PHE A 450 12.59 4.17 -31.12
C PHE A 450 13.33 3.98 -29.79
N LYS A 451 14.51 3.34 -29.81
CA LYS A 451 15.32 3.12 -28.60
C LYS A 451 15.61 4.43 -27.88
N ALA A 452 16.02 5.46 -28.61
CA ALA A 452 16.29 6.78 -28.02
C ALA A 452 15.05 7.38 -27.35
N LYS A 453 13.88 7.31 -27.98
CA LYS A 453 12.62 7.80 -27.39
C LYS A 453 12.16 6.97 -26.20
N PHE A 454 12.30 5.65 -26.26
CA PHE A 454 11.95 4.74 -25.18
C PHE A 454 12.84 4.94 -23.96
N GLU A 455 14.16 4.95 -24.16
CA GLU A 455 15.14 5.18 -23.10
C GLU A 455 14.96 6.56 -22.46
N ALA A 456 14.66 7.59 -23.25
CA ALA A 456 14.34 8.91 -22.72
C ALA A 456 13.07 8.89 -21.85
N ASP A 457 12.01 8.21 -22.28
CA ASP A 457 10.75 8.12 -21.54
C ASP A 457 10.92 7.39 -20.19
N ILE A 458 11.69 6.29 -20.18
CA ILE A 458 11.92 5.53 -18.95
C ILE A 458 13.03 6.12 -18.07
N SER A 459 13.79 7.13 -18.52
CA SER A 459 14.97 7.62 -17.79
C SER A 459 14.66 8.43 -16.53
N ASP A 460 13.50 9.09 -16.48
CA ASP A 460 13.14 10.01 -15.39
C ASP A 460 12.33 9.33 -14.27
N TRP A 461 12.82 8.20 -13.76
CA TRP A 461 12.17 7.44 -12.68
C TRP A 461 12.84 7.73 -11.33
N GLY A 462 12.11 7.68 -10.23
CA GLY A 462 12.60 8.05 -8.89
C GLY A 462 12.78 9.56 -8.72
N ARG A 463 11.94 10.33 -9.42
CA ARG A 463 11.85 11.79 -9.26
C ARG A 463 11.53 12.13 -7.79
N GLY A 464 12.22 13.13 -7.24
CA GLY A 464 12.07 13.52 -5.84
C GLY A 464 12.88 12.69 -4.85
N THR A 465 13.45 11.54 -5.26
CA THR A 465 14.31 10.73 -4.38
C THR A 465 15.74 11.25 -4.37
N VAL A 466 16.27 11.52 -3.18
CA VAL A 466 17.68 11.88 -2.99
C VAL A 466 18.60 10.72 -3.33
N GLY A 467 19.70 11.02 -4.03
CA GLY A 467 20.76 10.06 -4.34
C GLY A 467 20.48 9.11 -5.50
N ILE A 468 19.25 9.01 -6.03
CA ILE A 468 18.78 8.01 -7.01
C ILE A 468 19.66 7.77 -8.26
N ASN A 469 20.49 8.73 -8.63
CA ASN A 469 21.35 8.66 -9.81
C ASN A 469 22.42 7.57 -9.73
N ASP A 470 22.79 7.11 -8.52
CA ASP A 470 23.71 5.99 -8.34
C ASP A 470 23.07 4.66 -8.81
N ILE A 471 21.82 4.43 -8.42
CA ILE A 471 21.04 3.24 -8.78
C ILE A 471 20.61 3.29 -10.24
N ARG A 472 20.20 4.46 -10.77
CA ARG A 472 19.81 4.60 -12.19
C ARG A 472 20.86 4.04 -13.16
N LYS A 473 22.14 4.09 -12.82
CA LYS A 473 23.24 3.53 -13.64
C LYS A 473 23.27 2.00 -13.66
N ALA A 474 22.76 1.35 -12.62
CA ALA A 474 22.67 -0.10 -12.51
C ALA A 474 21.47 -0.66 -13.30
N TYR A 475 20.41 0.14 -13.46
CA TYR A 475 19.22 -0.22 -14.22
C TYR A 475 19.47 -0.08 -15.72
N LYS A 476 19.35 -1.19 -16.45
CA LYS A 476 19.65 -1.25 -17.89
C LYS A 476 18.66 -2.11 -18.65
N ILE A 477 18.49 -1.77 -19.92
CA ILE A 477 17.80 -2.62 -20.89
C ILE A 477 18.85 -3.37 -21.70
N GLN A 478 18.79 -4.70 -21.66
CA GLN A 478 19.57 -5.56 -22.55
C GLN A 478 18.76 -5.81 -23.82
N TRP A 479 19.11 -5.10 -24.89
CA TRP A 479 18.45 -5.25 -26.19
C TRP A 479 18.89 -6.53 -26.90
N ILE A 480 17.92 -7.29 -27.43
CA ILE A 480 18.15 -8.47 -28.25
C ILE A 480 17.34 -8.33 -29.54
N ASP A 481 17.99 -8.44 -30.70
CA ASP A 481 17.28 -8.53 -31.97
C ASP A 481 16.81 -9.98 -32.19
N GLY A 482 15.48 -10.18 -32.24
CA GLY A 482 14.90 -11.51 -32.45
C GLY A 482 15.37 -12.15 -33.76
N LYS A 483 15.64 -11.35 -34.80
CA LYS A 483 16.09 -11.84 -36.10
C LYS A 483 17.48 -12.48 -36.03
N GLU A 484 18.37 -11.97 -35.17
CA GLU A 484 19.70 -12.53 -34.95
C GLU A 484 19.67 -13.84 -34.15
N LYS A 485 18.51 -14.18 -33.57
CA LYS A 485 18.27 -15.37 -32.76
C LYS A 485 17.28 -16.35 -33.41
N ASP A 486 16.99 -16.17 -34.70
CA ASP A 486 16.01 -16.97 -35.45
C ASP A 486 14.60 -16.97 -34.81
N ILE A 487 14.23 -15.87 -34.13
CA ILE A 487 12.91 -15.65 -33.55
C ILE A 487 12.09 -14.81 -34.54
N ALA A 488 10.92 -15.31 -34.93
CA ALA A 488 10.01 -14.60 -35.83
C ALA A 488 9.33 -13.40 -35.14
N ASP A 489 8.80 -12.47 -35.93
CA ASP A 489 7.93 -11.40 -35.44
C ASP A 489 6.76 -11.97 -34.62
N ASP A 490 6.45 -11.32 -33.50
CA ASP A 490 5.42 -11.71 -32.52
C ASP A 490 5.55 -13.13 -31.90
N ASP A 491 6.63 -13.87 -32.13
CA ASP A 491 6.85 -15.21 -31.54
C ASP A 491 7.36 -15.13 -30.09
N ILE A 492 6.42 -14.85 -29.18
CA ILE A 492 6.67 -14.73 -27.74
C ILE A 492 7.17 -16.05 -27.14
N GLU A 493 6.74 -17.21 -27.65
CA GLU A 493 7.13 -18.51 -27.10
C GLU A 493 8.58 -18.86 -27.46
N ALA A 494 9.03 -18.53 -28.67
CA ALA A 494 10.45 -18.62 -29.02
C ALA A 494 11.30 -17.64 -28.18
N ALA A 495 10.82 -16.42 -27.94
CA ALA A 495 11.49 -15.46 -27.05
C ALA A 495 11.60 -15.97 -25.60
N LYS A 496 10.55 -16.61 -25.06
CA LYS A 496 10.58 -17.27 -23.74
C LYS A 496 11.66 -18.34 -23.66
N LYS A 497 11.72 -19.23 -24.65
CA LYS A 497 12.75 -20.29 -24.71
C LYS A 497 14.16 -19.72 -24.76
N HIS A 498 14.39 -18.68 -25.55
CA HIS A 498 15.70 -18.02 -25.58
C HIS A 498 16.02 -17.34 -24.25
N PHE A 499 15.04 -16.67 -23.63
CA PHE A 499 15.21 -15.99 -22.36
C PHE A 499 15.66 -16.94 -21.23
N GLU A 500 15.16 -18.18 -21.19
CA GLU A 500 15.61 -19.21 -20.24
C GLU A 500 17.11 -19.55 -20.36
N THR A 501 17.73 -19.28 -21.51
CA THR A 501 19.17 -19.52 -21.74
C THR A 501 20.06 -18.36 -21.29
N ILE A 502 19.48 -17.21 -20.98
CA ILE A 502 20.23 -16.02 -20.55
C ILE A 502 20.72 -16.23 -19.12
N SER A 503 22.04 -16.26 -18.96
CA SER A 503 22.70 -16.45 -17.67
C SER A 503 23.11 -15.14 -16.96
N ASP A 504 22.76 -13.99 -17.55
CA ASP A 504 23.09 -12.68 -16.99
C ASP A 504 22.34 -12.46 -15.68
N GLN A 505 23.08 -12.30 -14.59
CA GLN A 505 22.52 -12.06 -13.26
C GLN A 505 22.08 -10.60 -13.06
N SER A 506 22.36 -9.72 -14.02
CA SER A 506 22.02 -8.29 -13.95
C SER A 506 20.56 -7.97 -14.29
N VAL A 507 19.85 -8.91 -14.93
CA VAL A 507 18.46 -8.76 -15.37
C VAL A 507 17.51 -9.63 -14.56
N HIS A 508 16.22 -9.25 -14.52
CA HIS A 508 15.17 -10.07 -13.94
C HIS A 508 15.07 -11.41 -14.68
N ASP A 509 14.75 -12.50 -13.95
CA ASP A 509 14.73 -13.89 -14.47
C ASP A 509 13.31 -14.42 -14.75
N ARG A 510 12.30 -13.57 -14.55
CA ARG A 510 10.88 -13.92 -14.71
C ARG A 510 10.19 -13.06 -15.75
N VAL A 511 10.54 -11.79 -15.82
CA VAL A 511 9.89 -10.83 -16.73
C VAL A 511 10.90 -10.30 -17.72
N PHE A 512 10.52 -10.31 -19.00
CA PHE A 512 11.23 -9.63 -20.07
C PHE A 512 10.27 -8.76 -20.88
N LEU A 513 10.81 -7.89 -21.72
CA LEU A 513 10.07 -6.96 -22.54
C LEU A 513 10.05 -7.41 -24.00
N VAL A 514 8.94 -7.16 -24.68
CA VAL A 514 8.78 -7.35 -26.12
C VAL A 514 8.46 -6.01 -26.76
N ILE A 515 9.19 -5.72 -27.83
CA ILE A 515 8.88 -4.62 -28.73
C ILE A 515 8.19 -5.20 -29.96
N ASP A 516 6.86 -5.13 -29.94
CA ASP A 516 5.98 -5.48 -31.05
C ASP A 516 5.69 -4.24 -31.93
N GLU A 517 4.97 -4.44 -33.04
CA GLU A 517 4.60 -3.35 -33.94
C GLU A 517 3.79 -2.25 -33.22
N ALA A 518 2.93 -2.63 -32.28
CA ALA A 518 2.10 -1.69 -31.52
C ALA A 518 2.96 -0.81 -30.59
N THR A 519 3.95 -1.40 -29.92
CA THR A 519 4.94 -0.71 -29.09
C THR A 519 5.73 0.28 -29.94
N MET A 520 6.25 -0.13 -31.09
CA MET A 520 6.97 0.75 -32.03
C MET A 520 6.12 1.96 -32.43
N LYS A 521 4.87 1.73 -32.85
CA LYS A 521 3.94 2.80 -33.25
C LYS A 521 3.69 3.78 -32.11
N SER A 522 3.48 3.30 -30.89
CA SER A 522 3.17 4.16 -29.73
C SER A 522 4.26 5.22 -29.46
N TYR A 523 5.53 4.93 -29.76
CA TYR A 523 6.65 5.86 -29.59
C TYR A 523 7.01 6.65 -30.85
N LEU A 524 6.95 6.03 -32.02
CA LEU A 524 7.35 6.67 -33.28
C LEU A 524 6.26 7.59 -33.83
N GLU A 525 5.01 7.16 -33.71
CA GLU A 525 3.82 7.78 -34.29
C GLU A 525 2.75 8.01 -33.20
N PRO A 526 3.05 8.81 -32.15
CA PRO A 526 2.14 8.98 -31.03
C PRO A 526 0.85 9.68 -31.49
N GLU A 527 -0.28 8.99 -31.39
CA GLU A 527 -1.59 9.58 -31.64
C GLU A 527 -2.03 10.43 -30.43
N PRO A 528 -2.72 11.58 -30.63
CA PRO A 528 -3.26 12.37 -29.53
C PRO A 528 -4.17 11.54 -28.62
N GLY A 529 -3.84 11.49 -27.33
CA GLY A 529 -4.62 10.75 -26.32
C GLY A 529 -4.30 9.25 -26.23
N LYS A 530 -3.43 8.71 -27.10
CA LYS A 530 -2.85 7.37 -26.93
C LYS A 530 -1.53 7.45 -26.21
N GLU A 531 -1.23 6.40 -25.47
CA GLU A 531 -0.14 6.43 -24.50
C GLU A 531 0.98 5.49 -24.90
N LYS A 532 2.18 5.83 -24.47
CA LYS A 532 3.39 5.08 -24.76
C LYS A 532 3.46 3.88 -23.83
N PHE A 533 3.64 2.68 -24.38
CA PHE A 533 3.67 1.45 -23.60
C PHE A 533 4.71 0.47 -24.13
N VAL A 534 5.05 -0.51 -23.30
CA VAL A 534 5.85 -1.68 -23.67
C VAL A 534 5.14 -2.96 -23.23
N VAL A 535 5.34 -4.06 -23.94
CA VAL A 535 4.78 -5.36 -23.56
C VAL A 535 5.73 -6.06 -22.59
N ALA A 536 5.28 -6.32 -21.36
CA ALA A 536 5.97 -7.18 -20.41
C ALA A 536 5.42 -8.62 -20.49
N VAL A 537 6.32 -9.60 -20.48
CA VAL A 537 6.01 -11.03 -20.61
C VAL A 537 6.43 -11.77 -19.35
N ASP A 538 5.54 -12.57 -18.76
CA ASP A 538 5.89 -13.51 -17.69
C ASP A 538 6.41 -14.81 -18.32
N ALA A 539 7.73 -15.01 -18.26
CA ALA A 539 8.40 -16.18 -18.80
C ALA A 539 8.01 -17.47 -18.07
N LYS A 540 7.57 -17.38 -16.82
CA LYS A 540 7.19 -18.53 -15.99
C LYS A 540 5.69 -18.84 -16.05
N TYR A 541 4.90 -18.02 -16.75
CA TYR A 541 3.47 -18.25 -16.91
C TYR A 541 3.20 -19.46 -17.80
N LYS A 542 2.41 -20.39 -17.27
CA LYS A 542 1.91 -21.56 -17.99
C LYS A 542 0.39 -21.48 -18.01
N PRO A 543 -0.27 -21.46 -19.19
CA PRO A 543 -1.72 -21.50 -19.27
C PRO A 543 -2.23 -22.75 -18.53
N THR A 544 -3.21 -22.56 -17.66
CA THR A 544 -3.94 -23.66 -17.02
C THR A 544 -5.32 -23.81 -17.64
N ASP A 545 -5.82 -25.05 -17.72
CA ASP A 545 -7.18 -25.31 -18.23
C ASP A 545 -8.27 -24.67 -17.34
N ALA A 546 -7.97 -24.45 -16.06
CA ALA A 546 -8.83 -23.72 -15.14
C ALA A 546 -8.58 -22.21 -15.23
N GLU A 547 -9.66 -21.43 -15.36
CA GLU A 547 -9.60 -19.97 -15.30
C GLU A 547 -9.15 -19.50 -13.92
N ASN A 548 -8.13 -18.63 -13.86
CA ASN A 548 -7.76 -17.97 -12.61
C ASN A 548 -8.83 -16.94 -12.23
N VAL A 549 -9.63 -17.27 -11.22
CA VAL A 549 -10.72 -16.41 -10.73
C VAL A 549 -10.26 -15.09 -10.12
N GLU A 550 -8.99 -14.98 -9.71
CA GLU A 550 -8.38 -13.77 -9.13
C GLU A 550 -7.74 -12.85 -10.18
N SER A 551 -7.53 -13.37 -11.41
CA SER A 551 -6.93 -12.67 -12.55
C SER A 551 -7.51 -13.16 -13.89
N PRO A 552 -8.83 -12.98 -14.11
CA PRO A 552 -9.54 -13.56 -15.25
C PRO A 552 -9.01 -13.04 -16.57
N GLY A 553 -8.80 -13.94 -17.54
CA GLY A 553 -8.37 -13.58 -18.89
C GLY A 553 -6.89 -13.20 -19.03
N TYR A 554 -6.06 -13.33 -17.99
CA TYR A 554 -4.63 -13.12 -18.11
C TYR A 554 -3.98 -14.15 -19.05
N LYS A 555 -3.07 -13.71 -19.91
CA LYS A 555 -2.45 -14.56 -20.97
C LYS A 555 -0.93 -14.67 -20.85
N GLY A 556 -0.34 -14.27 -19.72
CA GLY A 556 1.11 -14.24 -19.54
C GLY A 556 1.78 -12.97 -20.09
N THR A 557 1.01 -11.99 -20.56
CA THR A 557 1.52 -10.70 -21.05
C THR A 557 0.71 -9.54 -20.51
N LEU A 558 1.37 -8.38 -20.39
CA LEU A 558 0.76 -7.14 -19.91
C LEU A 558 1.40 -5.95 -20.64
N ARG A 559 0.60 -5.06 -21.23
CA ARG A 559 1.11 -3.76 -21.68
C ARG A 559 1.25 -2.84 -20.48
N ILE A 560 2.37 -2.16 -20.35
CA ILE A 560 2.67 -1.27 -19.22
C ILE A 560 3.11 0.08 -19.78
N LEU A 561 2.62 1.18 -19.20
CA LEU A 561 3.11 2.51 -19.56
C LEU A 561 4.63 2.59 -19.40
N GLY A 562 5.32 3.17 -20.38
CA GLY A 562 6.78 3.32 -20.31
C GLY A 562 7.24 4.02 -19.03
N SER A 563 6.52 5.08 -18.62
CA SER A 563 6.79 5.84 -17.40
C SER A 563 6.74 5.02 -16.11
N LEU A 564 6.05 3.87 -16.11
CA LEU A 564 5.86 3.01 -14.94
C LEU A 564 6.82 1.81 -14.92
N LEU A 565 7.67 1.67 -15.94
CA LEU A 565 8.56 0.51 -16.06
C LEU A 565 9.49 0.36 -14.86
N TRP A 566 10.09 1.45 -14.38
CA TRP A 566 11.04 1.40 -13.25
C TRP A 566 10.40 1.82 -11.92
N ASP A 567 9.63 2.90 -11.94
CA ASP A 567 8.93 3.45 -10.76
C ASP A 567 7.94 2.46 -10.13
N GLU A 568 7.47 1.48 -10.90
CA GLU A 568 6.44 0.56 -10.47
C GLU A 568 6.81 -0.89 -10.77
N LEU A 569 6.90 -1.31 -12.05
CA LEU A 569 7.21 -2.72 -12.34
C LEU A 569 8.58 -3.12 -11.78
N GLY A 570 9.62 -2.32 -12.03
CA GLY A 570 10.97 -2.54 -11.51
C GLY A 570 11.00 -2.58 -9.98
N ALA A 571 10.36 -1.62 -9.31
CA ALA A 571 10.24 -1.60 -7.85
C ALA A 571 9.56 -2.87 -7.30
N LEU A 572 8.42 -3.27 -7.87
CA LEU A 572 7.69 -4.47 -7.44
C LEU A 572 8.46 -5.76 -7.71
N MET A 573 9.22 -5.84 -8.81
CA MET A 573 10.08 -6.99 -9.10
C MET A 573 11.26 -7.09 -8.14
N VAL A 574 11.88 -5.95 -7.80
CA VAL A 574 12.98 -5.88 -6.82
C VAL A 574 12.51 -6.33 -5.44
N MET A 575 11.33 -5.88 -5.02
CA MET A 575 10.72 -6.27 -3.74
C MET A 575 10.02 -7.63 -3.78
N GLN A 576 10.02 -8.32 -4.93
CA GLN A 576 9.34 -9.62 -5.12
C GLN A 576 7.86 -9.60 -4.70
N SER A 577 7.21 -8.45 -4.82
CA SER A 577 5.93 -8.15 -4.17
C SER A 577 4.72 -8.55 -5.01
N GLU A 578 4.84 -8.45 -6.33
CA GLU A 578 3.75 -8.69 -7.27
C GLU A 578 4.28 -9.40 -8.51
N VAL A 579 3.39 -10.15 -9.16
CA VAL A 579 3.63 -10.74 -10.49
C VAL A 579 2.74 -10.06 -11.52
N LEU A 580 3.09 -10.14 -12.80
CA LEU A 580 2.29 -9.51 -13.88
C LEU A 580 0.82 -9.95 -13.85
N GLU A 581 0.56 -11.21 -13.49
CA GLU A 581 -0.78 -11.76 -13.31
C GLU A 581 -1.61 -10.97 -12.28
N ASN A 582 -1.00 -10.45 -11.22
CA ASN A 582 -1.70 -9.66 -10.21
C ASN A 582 -1.89 -8.20 -10.59
N LEU A 583 -1.06 -7.69 -11.51
CA LEU A 583 -1.21 -6.35 -12.08
C LEU A 583 -2.29 -6.30 -13.17
N TRP A 584 -2.48 -7.42 -13.90
CA TRP A 584 -3.46 -7.54 -14.97
C TRP A 584 -4.87 -7.03 -14.63
N PRO A 585 -5.46 -7.35 -13.46
CA PRO A 585 -6.78 -6.83 -13.10
C PRO A 585 -6.91 -5.31 -13.07
N MET A 586 -5.80 -4.59 -12.88
CA MET A 586 -5.79 -3.13 -12.94
C MET A 586 -5.83 -2.60 -14.37
N ALA A 587 -5.44 -3.42 -15.35
CA ALA A 587 -5.41 -3.10 -16.78
C ALA A 587 -6.57 -3.71 -17.58
N MET A 588 -7.22 -4.77 -17.10
CA MET A 588 -8.15 -5.58 -17.91
C MET A 588 -9.41 -4.84 -18.41
N HIS A 589 -9.74 -3.69 -17.83
CA HIS A 589 -10.85 -2.82 -18.26
C HIS A 589 -10.39 -1.60 -19.06
N ASP A 590 -9.07 -1.44 -19.24
CA ASP A 590 -8.52 -0.43 -20.13
C ASP A 590 -8.79 -0.84 -21.58
N ALA A 591 -9.21 0.11 -22.42
CA ALA A 591 -9.58 -0.16 -23.82
C ALA A 591 -8.41 -0.75 -24.63
N GLU A 592 -7.17 -0.41 -24.27
CA GLU A 592 -5.94 -0.89 -24.90
C GLU A 592 -5.26 -1.99 -24.07
N SER A 593 -5.89 -2.38 -22.95
CA SER A 593 -5.36 -3.30 -21.94
C SER A 593 -3.99 -2.86 -21.39
N ILE A 594 -3.80 -1.55 -21.26
CA ILE A 594 -2.57 -0.94 -20.74
C ILE A 594 -2.70 -0.78 -19.22
N TYR A 595 -1.68 -1.25 -18.51
CA TYR A 595 -1.47 -0.98 -17.10
C TYR A 595 -0.99 0.47 -16.90
N ARG A 596 -1.87 1.28 -16.31
CA ARG A 596 -1.69 2.72 -16.07
C ARG A 596 -1.39 3.07 -14.60
N GLY A 597 -0.96 2.07 -13.84
CA GLY A 597 -0.72 2.15 -12.41
C GLY A 597 -1.86 1.58 -11.56
N ILE A 598 -1.68 1.64 -10.24
CA ILE A 598 -2.69 1.17 -9.28
C ILE A 598 -4.04 1.89 -9.47
N ARG A 599 -5.14 1.13 -9.44
CA ARG A 599 -6.49 1.69 -9.49
C ARG A 599 -7.05 1.84 -8.07
N VAL A 600 -7.47 3.05 -7.74
CA VAL A 600 -8.16 3.38 -6.48
C VAL A 600 -9.69 3.27 -6.58
N THR A 601 -10.18 2.82 -7.74
CA THR A 601 -11.59 2.50 -8.00
C THR A 601 -11.79 1.00 -8.04
N SER A 602 -13.01 0.53 -7.77
CA SER A 602 -13.31 -0.90 -7.77
C SER A 602 -12.92 -1.61 -9.07
N VAL A 603 -12.17 -2.70 -8.92
CA VAL A 603 -11.86 -3.62 -10.01
C VAL A 603 -13.00 -4.62 -10.14
N LEU A 604 -13.65 -4.65 -11.29
CA LEU A 604 -14.85 -5.45 -11.50
C LEU A 604 -14.52 -6.78 -12.16
N LYS A 605 -15.15 -7.88 -11.75
CA LYS A 605 -15.10 -9.16 -12.48
C LYS A 605 -15.91 -9.11 -13.77
N PHE A 606 -17.03 -8.39 -13.78
CA PHE A 606 -17.91 -8.22 -14.93
C PHE A 606 -18.03 -6.73 -15.26
N SER A 607 -17.97 -6.40 -16.55
CA SER A 607 -18.03 -5.00 -17.01
C SER A 607 -19.40 -4.37 -16.80
N SER A 608 -20.46 -5.19 -16.69
CA SER A 608 -21.83 -4.72 -16.45
C SER A 608 -22.64 -5.65 -15.54
N TYR A 609 -23.77 -5.11 -15.05
CA TYR A 609 -24.77 -5.92 -14.35
C TYR A 609 -25.32 -7.04 -15.24
N GLN A 610 -25.58 -6.71 -16.50
CA GLN A 610 -26.14 -7.66 -17.47
C GLN A 610 -25.19 -8.82 -17.74
N GLU A 611 -23.89 -8.55 -17.86
CA GLU A 611 -22.88 -9.58 -18.07
C GLU A 611 -22.77 -10.54 -16.86
N ASN A 612 -22.84 -10.00 -15.64
CA ASN A 612 -22.95 -10.82 -14.43
C ASN A 612 -24.22 -11.67 -14.42
N LEU A 613 -25.36 -11.08 -14.80
CA LEU A 613 -26.64 -11.79 -14.84
C LEU A 613 -26.61 -12.94 -15.85
N ASN A 614 -26.04 -12.70 -17.04
CA ASN A 614 -25.85 -13.70 -18.07
C ASN A 614 -24.95 -14.84 -17.59
N TRP A 615 -23.84 -14.51 -16.92
CA TRP A 615 -22.96 -15.52 -16.32
C TRP A 615 -23.69 -16.35 -15.26
N ARG A 616 -24.47 -15.73 -14.36
CA ARG A 616 -25.26 -16.47 -13.36
C ARG A 616 -26.31 -17.38 -13.99
N LEU A 617 -27.01 -16.90 -15.01
CA LEU A 617 -27.97 -17.73 -15.75
C LEU A 617 -27.29 -18.96 -16.34
N ALA A 618 -26.13 -18.78 -16.97
CA ALA A 618 -25.36 -19.86 -17.57
C ALA A 618 -24.75 -20.83 -16.55
N SER A 619 -24.25 -20.34 -15.41
CA SER A 619 -23.49 -21.15 -14.45
C SER A 619 -24.32 -21.74 -13.31
N GLU A 620 -25.39 -21.07 -12.87
CA GLU A 620 -26.23 -21.52 -11.74
C GLU A 620 -27.55 -22.15 -12.24
N ILE A 621 -28.18 -21.59 -13.28
CA ILE A 621 -29.56 -21.97 -13.68
C ILE A 621 -29.59 -23.01 -14.80
N VAL A 622 -28.71 -22.91 -15.80
CA VAL A 622 -28.67 -23.87 -16.92
C VAL A 622 -28.35 -25.30 -16.45
N PRO A 623 -27.39 -25.56 -15.53
CA PRO A 623 -27.15 -26.91 -15.02
C PRO A 623 -28.36 -27.50 -14.32
N ASP A 624 -29.09 -26.70 -13.54
CA ASP A 624 -30.31 -27.13 -12.84
C ASP A 624 -31.47 -27.40 -13.81
N LEU A 625 -31.62 -26.59 -14.87
CA LEU A 625 -32.59 -26.81 -15.94
C LEU A 625 -32.27 -28.07 -16.76
N VAL A 626 -30.99 -28.31 -17.05
CA VAL A 626 -30.53 -29.53 -17.73
C VAL A 626 -30.81 -30.75 -16.85
N ALA A 627 -30.46 -30.69 -15.56
CA ALA A 627 -30.75 -31.77 -14.61
C ALA A 627 -32.25 -32.02 -14.43
N PHE A 628 -33.07 -30.97 -14.41
CA PHE A 628 -34.53 -31.06 -14.35
C PHE A 628 -35.12 -31.68 -15.62
N ARG A 629 -34.64 -31.27 -16.80
CA ARG A 629 -35.05 -31.84 -18.09
C ARG A 629 -34.67 -33.31 -18.21
N SER A 630 -33.46 -33.69 -17.80
CA SER A 630 -33.05 -35.11 -17.74
C SER A 630 -33.94 -35.93 -16.79
N ARG A 631 -34.42 -35.36 -15.68
CA ARG A 631 -35.38 -36.04 -14.79
C ARG A 631 -36.79 -36.17 -15.39
N LEU A 632 -37.23 -35.20 -16.20
CA LEU A 632 -38.50 -35.28 -16.93
C LEU A 632 -38.45 -36.32 -18.05
N GLU A 633 -37.38 -36.36 -18.82
CA GLU A 633 -37.17 -37.34 -19.90
C GLU A 633 -37.00 -38.77 -19.35
N PHE A 634 -36.48 -38.94 -18.14
CA PHE A 634 -36.44 -40.24 -17.45
C PHE A 634 -37.82 -40.69 -16.94
N ARG A 635 -38.70 -39.75 -16.58
CA ARG A 635 -40.08 -40.05 -16.16
C ARG A 635 -41.03 -40.32 -17.33
N SER A 636 -40.79 -39.75 -18.51
CA SER A 636 -41.59 -40.03 -19.71
C SER A 636 -41.24 -41.34 -20.42
N ARG A 637 -40.19 -42.04 -19.98
CA ARG A 637 -39.73 -43.34 -20.51
C ARG A 637 -40.05 -44.52 -19.59
N ARG A 638 -40.93 -44.34 -18.59
CA ARG A 638 -41.48 -45.42 -17.77
C ARG A 638 -42.95 -45.62 -18.04
#